data_AF-A0A2N9P0J4-F1
#
_entry.id   AF-A0A2N9P0J4-F1
#
_cell.length_a   1.000
_cell.length_b   1.000
_cell.length_c   1.000
_cell.angle_alpha   90.00
_cell.angle_beta   90.00
_cell.angle_gamma   90.00
#
_symmetry.space_group_name_H-M   'P 1'
#
loop_
_entity.id
_entity.type
_entity.pdbx_description
1 polymer ?
#
loop_
_entity_poly.entity_id
_entity_poly.type
_entity_poly.pdbx_seq_one_letter_code
_entity_poly.pdbx_strand_id
1 'polypeptide(L)'
;MKAASTIKALTVASGLAVFGLVYSMVADLKAANAAGSAASGITSDLDEQQLVGVLQSSASAQEKDAACARLKWIGSARCVATLASLLSDEQLSHSARYALESMPWPEAGKALREALETTSRLTKVGIINSLGLRRDAQAAPALEYLLGDNDGAVAVAAARALGQIGGAQALSSLQTALAAHASPSADPLRGALADAILRCGYELLESANRPAALAAFQQLYGTQHEDSVRVAAFRGMVLASGKEGLTLMRNALMNSNGSCELASLQLVHEVDFPGATKAFVDLLPKVRPATQRGLIGALALRGDVSAGRAVAALEQSDVPEVRLAALKAMGILGDAGNVPLLTKAAASGGGSERKAAFQSLTELRRGDVVSALLAQLSSSQPEEQEEAARVLGERGEVAAVSKLLAVARRGGDSARKAAFDALAVLVDAPQLSSLVDLVVQAKSEGARAQAAAALNQACHHLQTKNGHLDALALVNGLKESPVEARLALLSVCSGLIDPGLRAALRAATTDADARIRAAGIRALCDTTDAELLPDVGAIACDAPEEAFRTLAVRACVRLTTQEETVKLSNVQRVAVFKPILQTQLQPEQKRLVLSALAEIPDPAALALVDPFLKDDSVQAEADEAAIKIAGALLPAQSQVAAECLRKVLAGASSEAMRKRAGAALEQLELAASFLTAWQVAGPFRQEGKGCTDLFDISFPPEQSGTPDVKWQSLSAGTDPRRPWLMDLLKALGGEQCVAYAQTWVHSDQQEAVLLEVGSDDGVKVWLNGELIHANNAVRGLQPGSDRINAVLKAGWNRLLLKVTQYNQGWEFCARFRKPDGSPAEGLRDSVQPVP
;
A
#
# COMPACT_ATOMS: atom_id res chain seq x y z
N MET A 1 -4.93 10.45 3.09
CA MET A 1 -5.54 11.77 2.80
C MET A 1 -4.58 12.97 2.91
N LYS A 2 -3.25 12.80 2.98
CA LYS A 2 -2.25 13.89 2.91
C LYS A 2 -1.64 14.13 1.51
N ALA A 3 -2.05 13.37 0.49
CA ALA A 3 -1.47 13.46 -0.86
C ALA A 3 -2.22 14.42 -1.81
N ALA A 4 -3.48 14.78 -1.53
CA ALA A 4 -4.31 15.56 -2.47
C ALA A 4 -4.26 17.09 -2.26
N SER A 5 -3.91 17.58 -1.07
CA SER A 5 -3.79 19.03 -0.80
C SER A 5 -2.39 19.58 -1.09
N THR A 6 -1.35 18.74 -1.00
CA THR A 6 0.04 19.10 -1.32
C THR A 6 0.25 19.25 -2.83
N ILE A 7 -0.53 18.56 -3.68
CA ILE A 7 -0.41 18.64 -5.15
C ILE A 7 -0.97 19.95 -5.74
N LYS A 8 -1.92 20.63 -5.07
CA LYS A 8 -2.47 21.93 -5.53
C LYS A 8 -1.73 23.16 -5.00
N ALA A 9 -1.06 23.07 -3.85
CA ALA A 9 -0.23 24.14 -3.32
C ALA A 9 1.20 24.14 -3.91
N LEU A 10 1.74 22.97 -4.26
CA LEU A 10 2.98 22.90 -5.04
C LEU A 10 2.82 23.43 -6.47
N THR A 11 1.64 23.48 -7.07
CA THR A 11 1.50 23.99 -8.45
C THR A 11 1.62 25.52 -8.53
N VAL A 12 1.39 26.25 -7.43
CA VAL A 12 1.39 27.72 -7.43
C VAL A 12 2.68 28.28 -6.82
N ALA A 13 3.24 27.64 -5.77
CA ALA A 13 4.49 28.08 -5.17
C ALA A 13 5.75 27.64 -5.96
N SER A 14 5.70 26.49 -6.65
CA SER A 14 6.82 26.06 -7.51
C SER A 14 6.97 26.92 -8.77
N GLY A 15 5.89 27.56 -9.23
CA GLY A 15 5.92 28.45 -10.39
C GLY A 15 6.78 29.70 -10.19
N LEU A 16 6.78 30.27 -8.98
CA LEU A 16 7.52 31.51 -8.68
C LEU A 16 9.00 31.27 -8.36
N ALA A 17 9.37 30.12 -7.77
CA ALA A 17 10.77 29.77 -7.53
C ALA A 17 11.49 29.26 -8.81
N VAL A 18 10.76 28.57 -9.70
CA VAL A 18 11.30 28.12 -11.00
C VAL A 18 11.55 29.31 -11.94
N PHE A 19 10.74 30.38 -11.88
CA PHE A 19 10.98 31.58 -12.69
C PHE A 19 12.26 32.35 -12.31
N GLY A 20 12.65 32.35 -11.03
CA GLY A 20 13.88 33.00 -10.56
C GLY A 20 15.16 32.24 -10.90
N LEU A 21 15.13 30.89 -10.81
CA LEU A 21 16.26 30.02 -11.15
C LEU A 21 16.48 29.88 -12.67
N VAL A 22 15.41 29.93 -13.47
CA VAL A 22 15.50 29.94 -14.94
C VAL A 22 16.13 31.25 -15.45
N TYR A 23 15.90 32.38 -14.76
CA TYR A 23 16.47 33.66 -15.19
C TYR A 23 18.00 33.75 -14.98
N SER A 24 18.54 33.10 -13.94
CA SER A 24 20.00 33.03 -13.72
C SER A 24 20.68 31.98 -14.63
N MET A 25 20.04 30.82 -14.87
CA MET A 25 20.54 29.84 -15.84
C MET A 25 20.55 30.36 -17.28
N VAL A 26 19.58 31.20 -17.66
CA VAL A 26 19.52 31.85 -18.99
C VAL A 26 20.58 32.94 -19.15
N ALA A 27 21.06 33.56 -18.06
CA ALA A 27 22.17 34.52 -18.11
C ALA A 27 23.52 33.81 -18.34
N ASP A 28 23.74 32.66 -17.69
CA ASP A 28 24.97 31.86 -17.86
C ASP A 28 25.00 31.10 -19.21
N LEU A 29 23.85 30.67 -19.75
CA LEU A 29 23.75 30.12 -21.11
C LEU A 29 23.98 31.15 -22.22
N LYS A 30 23.68 32.43 -21.98
CA LYS A 30 23.93 33.52 -22.96
C LYS A 30 25.42 33.81 -23.15
N ALA A 31 26.27 33.52 -22.17
CA ALA A 31 27.72 33.68 -22.28
C ALA A 31 28.38 32.51 -23.03
N ALA A 32 27.85 31.29 -22.94
CA ALA A 32 28.40 30.11 -23.62
C ALA A 32 27.98 29.97 -25.10
N ASN A 33 26.87 30.61 -25.52
CA ASN A 33 26.30 30.43 -26.86
C ASN A 33 26.84 31.39 -27.94
N ALA A 34 27.67 32.38 -27.56
CA ALA A 34 28.20 33.39 -28.48
C ALA A 34 29.27 32.85 -29.45
N ALA A 35 29.88 31.70 -29.16
CA ALA A 35 30.88 31.07 -30.04
C ALA A 35 30.28 30.02 -31.01
N GLY A 36 29.04 29.56 -30.79
CA GLY A 36 28.35 28.58 -31.64
C GLY A 36 27.30 29.16 -32.60
N SER A 37 26.93 30.44 -32.45
CA SER A 37 25.74 31.04 -33.09
C SER A 37 25.86 31.32 -34.59
N ALA A 38 27.08 31.37 -35.14
CA ALA A 38 27.29 31.67 -36.56
C ALA A 38 26.98 30.47 -37.48
N ALA A 39 27.19 29.24 -37.00
CA ALA A 39 26.90 28.02 -37.76
C ALA A 39 25.44 27.54 -37.56
N SER A 40 24.85 27.76 -36.39
CA SER A 40 23.46 27.36 -36.08
C SER A 40 22.39 28.27 -36.68
N GLY A 41 22.70 29.56 -36.93
CA GLY A 41 21.77 30.52 -37.54
C GLY A 41 21.50 30.26 -39.03
N ILE A 42 22.48 29.70 -39.75
CA ILE A 42 22.32 29.33 -41.17
C ILE A 42 21.45 28.07 -41.30
N THR A 43 21.59 27.11 -40.38
CA THR A 43 20.77 25.89 -40.37
C THR A 43 19.32 26.16 -39.95
N SER A 44 19.07 27.07 -39.00
CA SER A 44 17.70 27.43 -38.61
C SER A 44 16.93 28.17 -39.70
N ASP A 45 17.60 29.02 -40.48
CA ASP A 45 16.98 29.76 -41.60
C ASP A 45 16.61 28.82 -42.76
N LEU A 46 17.46 27.83 -43.05
CA LEU A 46 17.17 26.81 -44.06
C LEU A 46 16.05 25.86 -43.60
N ASP A 47 16.05 25.48 -42.33
CA ASP A 47 14.98 24.67 -41.72
C ASP A 47 13.64 25.43 -41.74
N GLU A 48 13.61 26.73 -41.42
CA GLU A 48 12.39 27.54 -41.50
C GLU A 48 11.83 27.59 -42.92
N GLN A 49 12.67 27.85 -43.93
CA GLN A 49 12.25 27.90 -45.34
C GLN A 49 11.66 26.58 -45.82
N GLN A 50 12.26 25.45 -45.43
CA GLN A 50 11.75 24.12 -45.78
C GLN A 50 10.38 23.88 -45.15
N LEU A 51 10.19 24.22 -43.87
CA LEU A 51 8.91 24.05 -43.18
C LEU A 51 7.83 24.97 -43.74
N VAL A 52 8.16 26.21 -44.10
CA VAL A 52 7.25 27.12 -44.82
C VAL A 52 6.86 26.52 -46.17
N GLY A 53 7.81 25.91 -46.89
CA GLY A 53 7.54 25.18 -48.12
C GLY A 53 6.57 24.00 -47.93
N VAL A 54 6.72 23.24 -46.84
CA VAL A 54 5.78 22.15 -46.47
C VAL A 54 4.37 22.70 -46.26
N LEU A 55 4.22 23.81 -45.53
CA LEU A 55 2.91 24.42 -45.29
C LEU A 55 2.21 24.88 -46.60
N GLN A 56 2.99 25.38 -47.57
CA GLN A 56 2.50 25.87 -48.86
C GLN A 56 2.28 24.76 -49.91
N SER A 57 2.77 23.54 -49.64
CA SER A 57 2.66 22.40 -50.56
C SER A 57 1.33 21.64 -50.42
N SER A 58 1.16 20.59 -51.24
CA SER A 58 0.06 19.61 -51.13
C SER A 58 0.31 18.52 -50.08
N ALA A 59 1.22 18.74 -49.12
CA ALA A 59 1.50 17.83 -48.02
C ALA A 59 0.25 17.53 -47.18
N SER A 60 0.24 16.38 -46.54
CA SER A 60 -0.86 15.94 -45.68
C SER A 60 -1.04 16.85 -44.45
N ALA A 61 -2.23 16.85 -43.87
CA ALA A 61 -2.50 17.65 -42.67
C ALA A 61 -1.58 17.29 -41.49
N GLN A 62 -1.14 16.03 -41.39
CA GLN A 62 -0.20 15.57 -40.37
C GLN A 62 1.20 16.17 -40.57
N GLU A 63 1.68 16.24 -41.81
CA GLU A 63 2.97 16.86 -42.14
C GLU A 63 2.93 18.38 -41.91
N LYS A 64 1.80 19.02 -42.23
CA LYS A 64 1.59 20.45 -41.96
C LYS A 64 1.48 20.75 -40.46
N ASP A 65 0.83 19.87 -39.68
CA ASP A 65 0.78 19.98 -38.22
C ASP A 65 2.18 19.87 -37.59
N ALA A 66 2.97 18.88 -38.00
CA ALA A 66 4.35 18.73 -37.57
C ALA A 66 5.22 19.95 -37.93
N ALA A 67 5.00 20.54 -39.12
CA ALA A 67 5.68 21.75 -39.54
C ALA A 67 5.30 22.97 -38.69
N CYS A 68 4.01 23.16 -38.38
CA CYS A 68 3.54 24.19 -37.45
C CYS A 68 4.18 24.03 -36.05
N ALA A 69 4.20 22.81 -35.51
CA ALA A 69 4.80 22.52 -34.21
C ALA A 69 6.30 22.86 -34.16
N ARG A 70 7.03 22.64 -35.26
CA ARG A 70 8.45 23.00 -35.36
C ARG A 70 8.65 24.51 -35.53
N LEU A 71 7.85 25.17 -36.36
CA LEU A 71 7.87 26.62 -36.57
C LEU A 71 7.58 27.43 -35.30
N LYS A 72 6.85 26.86 -34.34
CA LYS A 72 6.68 27.45 -33.01
C LYS A 72 8.01 27.84 -32.35
N TRP A 73 9.05 27.02 -32.52
CA TRP A 73 10.33 27.16 -31.82
C TRP A 73 11.39 27.88 -32.66
N ILE A 74 11.35 27.72 -33.97
CA ILE A 74 12.40 28.23 -34.87
C ILE A 74 11.90 29.33 -35.82
N GLY A 75 10.59 29.60 -35.86
CA GLY A 75 9.97 30.51 -36.82
C GLY A 75 10.27 31.98 -36.54
N SER A 76 10.52 32.73 -37.61
CA SER A 76 10.70 34.17 -37.61
C SER A 76 9.42 34.89 -38.05
N ALA A 77 9.44 36.23 -38.08
CA ALA A 77 8.32 37.02 -38.61
C ALA A 77 7.95 36.65 -40.07
N ARG A 78 8.85 36.01 -40.82
CA ARG A 78 8.64 35.61 -42.23
C ARG A 78 7.61 34.49 -42.38
N CYS A 79 7.58 33.52 -41.46
CA CYS A 79 6.61 32.41 -41.52
C CYS A 79 5.19 32.80 -41.06
N VAL A 80 5.02 33.97 -40.42
CA VAL A 80 3.73 34.42 -39.86
C VAL A 80 2.64 34.49 -40.93
N ALA A 81 2.94 35.03 -42.12
CA ALA A 81 1.94 35.13 -43.19
C ALA A 81 1.50 33.74 -43.69
N THR A 82 2.43 32.79 -43.78
CA THR A 82 2.12 31.41 -44.17
C THR A 82 1.29 30.70 -43.10
N LEU A 83 1.62 30.86 -41.83
CA LEU A 83 0.83 30.34 -40.72
C LEU A 83 -0.57 30.99 -40.67
N ALA A 84 -0.67 32.29 -40.93
CA ALA A 84 -1.92 33.03 -40.97
C ALA A 84 -2.89 32.46 -42.02
N SER A 85 -2.38 32.03 -43.18
CA SER A 85 -3.21 31.43 -44.24
C SER A 85 -3.92 30.13 -43.82
N LEU A 86 -3.41 29.45 -42.78
CA LEU A 86 -3.97 28.21 -42.24
C LEU A 86 -5.01 28.45 -41.13
N LEU A 87 -5.21 29.69 -40.68
CA LEU A 87 -6.09 29.99 -39.55
C LEU A 87 -7.58 29.78 -39.85
N SER A 88 -7.98 29.84 -41.12
CA SER A 88 -9.35 29.56 -41.57
C SER A 88 -9.59 28.08 -41.92
N ASP A 89 -8.55 27.24 -41.91
CA ASP A 89 -8.64 25.80 -42.18
C ASP A 89 -9.10 25.06 -40.90
N GLU A 90 -10.23 24.35 -40.96
CA GLU A 90 -10.81 23.70 -39.77
C GLU A 90 -9.90 22.63 -39.14
N GLN A 91 -9.05 21.97 -39.96
CA GLN A 91 -8.15 20.91 -39.49
C GLN A 91 -6.82 21.48 -38.99
N LEU A 92 -6.31 22.55 -39.62
CA LEU A 92 -4.97 23.09 -39.36
C LEU A 92 -4.96 24.37 -38.51
N SER A 93 -6.11 25.00 -38.28
CA SER A 93 -6.21 26.24 -37.51
C SER A 93 -5.66 26.10 -36.10
N HIS A 94 -5.86 24.95 -35.45
CA HIS A 94 -5.28 24.66 -34.13
C HIS A 94 -3.75 24.72 -34.15
N SER A 95 -3.13 24.05 -35.12
CA SER A 95 -1.68 23.97 -35.26
C SER A 95 -1.08 25.34 -35.57
N ALA A 96 -1.72 26.08 -36.48
CA ALA A 96 -1.29 27.40 -36.89
C ALA A 96 -1.39 28.42 -35.74
N ARG A 97 -2.52 28.46 -35.03
CA ARG A 97 -2.69 29.38 -33.90
C ARG A 97 -1.75 29.05 -32.74
N TYR A 98 -1.48 27.76 -32.48
CA TYR A 98 -0.56 27.35 -31.40
C TYR A 98 0.88 27.78 -31.67
N ALA A 99 1.30 27.81 -32.94
CA ALA A 99 2.59 28.38 -33.34
C ALA A 99 2.60 29.91 -33.18
N LEU A 100 1.59 30.60 -33.71
CA LEU A 100 1.49 32.06 -33.64
C LEU A 100 1.35 32.58 -32.20
N GLU A 101 0.69 31.83 -31.32
CA GLU A 101 0.45 32.20 -29.92
C GLU A 101 1.74 32.52 -29.16
N SER A 102 2.80 31.73 -29.32
CA SER A 102 4.07 31.94 -28.62
C SER A 102 5.06 32.86 -29.33
N MET A 103 4.75 33.31 -30.55
CA MET A 103 5.66 34.16 -31.32
C MET A 103 5.69 35.59 -30.78
N PRO A 104 6.86 36.17 -30.45
CA PRO A 104 6.93 37.50 -29.85
C PRO A 104 6.62 38.65 -30.84
N TRP A 105 6.41 38.33 -32.12
CA TRP A 105 6.28 39.31 -33.21
C TRP A 105 4.88 39.96 -33.23
N PRO A 106 4.78 41.30 -33.40
CA PRO A 106 3.48 41.99 -33.53
C PRO A 106 2.62 41.48 -34.68
N GLU A 107 3.25 41.04 -35.76
CA GLU A 107 2.61 40.47 -36.95
C GLU A 107 1.77 39.23 -36.61
N ALA A 108 2.22 38.41 -35.65
CA ALA A 108 1.48 37.23 -35.21
C ALA A 108 0.17 37.61 -34.49
N GLY A 109 0.21 38.68 -33.69
CA GLY A 109 -1.01 39.26 -33.08
C GLY A 109 -1.94 39.85 -34.14
N LYS A 110 -1.39 40.60 -35.09
CA LYS A 110 -2.16 41.16 -36.23
C LYS A 110 -2.86 40.06 -37.04
N ALA A 111 -2.14 38.98 -37.39
CA ALA A 111 -2.70 37.86 -38.12
C ALA A 111 -3.88 37.19 -37.39
N LEU A 112 -3.75 36.97 -36.08
CA LEU A 112 -4.83 36.41 -35.26
C LEU A 112 -6.03 37.36 -35.18
N ARG A 113 -5.82 38.69 -35.09
CA ARG A 113 -6.92 39.66 -35.10
C ARG A 113 -7.66 39.69 -36.44
N GLU A 114 -6.95 39.68 -37.56
CA GLU A 114 -7.53 39.62 -38.90
C GLU A 114 -8.33 38.32 -39.13
N ALA A 115 -7.87 37.20 -38.55
CA ALA A 115 -8.57 35.92 -38.62
C ALA A 115 -9.93 35.92 -37.89
N LEU A 116 -10.21 36.86 -36.98
CA LEU A 116 -11.53 36.94 -36.32
C LEU A 116 -12.66 37.24 -37.31
N GLU A 117 -12.39 37.97 -38.39
CA GLU A 117 -13.38 38.36 -39.40
C GLU A 117 -13.72 37.20 -40.35
N THR A 118 -12.78 36.28 -40.55
CA THR A 118 -12.87 35.22 -41.57
C THR A 118 -13.16 33.83 -40.98
N THR A 119 -13.23 33.70 -39.65
CA THR A 119 -13.48 32.43 -38.95
C THR A 119 -14.86 32.41 -38.28
N SER A 120 -15.36 31.23 -37.93
CA SER A 120 -16.63 31.06 -37.20
C SER A 120 -16.57 29.89 -36.21
N ARG A 121 -17.54 29.82 -35.28
CA ARG A 121 -17.72 28.72 -34.32
C ARG A 121 -16.42 28.38 -33.55
N LEU A 122 -16.07 27.10 -33.45
CA LEU A 122 -14.92 26.59 -32.69
C LEU A 122 -13.58 27.14 -33.18
N THR A 123 -13.43 27.37 -34.49
CA THR A 123 -12.23 27.99 -35.07
C THR A 123 -12.05 29.40 -34.52
N LYS A 124 -13.12 30.22 -34.53
CA LYS A 124 -13.10 31.57 -33.95
C LYS A 124 -12.81 31.55 -32.44
N VAL A 125 -13.41 30.62 -31.68
CA VAL A 125 -13.11 30.41 -30.26
C VAL A 125 -11.62 30.13 -30.02
N GLY A 126 -11.01 29.31 -30.88
CA GLY A 126 -9.58 29.02 -30.83
C GLY A 126 -8.71 30.28 -31.00
N ILE A 127 -9.04 31.11 -32.00
CA ILE A 127 -8.34 32.38 -32.26
C ILE A 127 -8.46 33.34 -31.06
N ILE A 128 -9.67 33.49 -30.52
CA ILE A 128 -9.94 34.33 -29.34
C ILE A 128 -9.08 33.90 -28.15
N ASN A 129 -9.02 32.60 -27.87
CA ASN A 129 -8.21 32.07 -26.77
C ASN A 129 -6.72 32.38 -26.95
N SER A 130 -6.20 32.25 -28.18
CA SER A 130 -4.79 32.57 -28.47
C SER A 130 -4.50 34.08 -28.35
N LEU A 131 -5.44 34.97 -28.73
CA LEU A 131 -5.32 36.41 -28.48
C LEU A 131 -5.29 36.74 -26.97
N GLY A 132 -6.10 36.06 -26.17
CA GLY A 132 -6.10 36.16 -24.71
C GLY A 132 -4.78 35.72 -24.08
N LEU A 133 -4.26 34.54 -24.47
CA LEU A 133 -2.98 34.00 -23.98
C LEU A 133 -1.78 34.88 -24.34
N ARG A 134 -1.83 35.54 -25.51
CA ARG A 134 -0.86 36.55 -25.94
C ARG A 134 -0.94 37.87 -25.18
N ARG A 135 -2.03 38.11 -24.44
CA ARG A 135 -2.38 39.40 -23.84
C ARG A 135 -2.36 40.54 -24.87
N ASP A 136 -2.92 40.29 -26.06
CA ASP A 136 -2.92 41.26 -27.16
C ASP A 136 -3.92 42.40 -26.91
N ALA A 137 -3.45 43.51 -26.34
CA ALA A 137 -4.26 44.69 -26.04
C ALA A 137 -4.97 45.29 -27.26
N GLN A 138 -4.42 45.12 -28.48
CA GLN A 138 -5.05 45.62 -29.70
C GLN A 138 -6.27 44.80 -30.11
N ALA A 139 -6.47 43.61 -29.54
CA ALA A 139 -7.66 42.79 -29.76
C ALA A 139 -8.86 43.24 -28.91
N ALA A 140 -8.68 44.08 -27.89
CA ALA A 140 -9.72 44.42 -26.93
C ALA A 140 -11.02 44.97 -27.57
N PRO A 141 -11.00 45.89 -28.56
CA PRO A 141 -12.23 46.37 -29.20
C PRO A 141 -12.98 45.27 -29.97
N ALA A 142 -12.25 44.37 -30.64
CA ALA A 142 -12.86 43.27 -31.37
C ALA A 142 -13.48 42.24 -30.40
N LEU A 143 -12.80 41.96 -29.29
CA LEU A 143 -13.31 41.04 -28.27
C LEU A 143 -14.50 41.64 -27.50
N GLU A 144 -14.52 42.94 -27.27
CA GLU A 144 -15.68 43.65 -26.69
C GLU A 144 -16.93 43.48 -27.55
N TYR A 145 -16.79 43.64 -28.88
CA TYR A 145 -17.89 43.37 -29.81
C TYR A 145 -18.38 41.92 -29.73
N LEU A 146 -17.45 40.95 -29.62
CA LEU A 146 -17.76 39.53 -29.55
C LEU A 146 -18.40 39.08 -28.22
N LEU A 147 -18.45 39.93 -27.19
CA LEU A 147 -19.23 39.65 -25.98
C LEU A 147 -20.73 39.54 -26.27
N GLY A 148 -21.22 40.21 -27.32
CA GLY A 148 -22.60 40.16 -27.78
C GLY A 148 -22.85 39.19 -28.94
N ASP A 149 -21.92 38.28 -29.23
CA ASP A 149 -22.08 37.31 -30.32
C ASP A 149 -23.24 36.33 -30.01
N ASN A 150 -23.97 35.91 -31.05
CA ASN A 150 -25.08 34.97 -30.93
C ASN A 150 -24.60 33.56 -30.54
N ASP A 151 -23.34 33.22 -30.82
CA ASP A 151 -22.72 31.98 -30.35
C ASP A 151 -22.18 32.17 -28.92
N GLY A 152 -22.86 31.55 -27.95
CA GLY A 152 -22.48 31.63 -26.54
C GLY A 152 -21.06 31.13 -26.24
N ALA A 153 -20.50 30.20 -27.04
CA ALA A 153 -19.11 29.76 -26.86
C ALA A 153 -18.11 30.86 -27.27
N VAL A 154 -18.43 31.62 -28.31
CA VAL A 154 -17.65 32.79 -28.76
C VAL A 154 -17.68 33.89 -27.70
N ALA A 155 -18.87 34.21 -27.17
CA ALA A 155 -19.01 35.23 -26.12
C ALA A 155 -18.24 34.84 -24.83
N VAL A 156 -18.33 33.58 -24.39
CA VAL A 156 -17.58 33.07 -23.23
C VAL A 156 -16.06 33.16 -23.45
N ALA A 157 -15.60 32.80 -24.65
CA ALA A 157 -14.18 32.89 -25.00
C ALA A 157 -13.71 34.35 -25.00
N ALA A 158 -14.52 35.27 -25.54
CA ALA A 158 -14.22 36.69 -25.57
C ALA A 158 -14.10 37.28 -24.16
N ALA A 159 -15.01 36.93 -23.25
CA ALA A 159 -14.93 37.33 -21.85
C ALA A 159 -13.63 36.86 -21.18
N ARG A 160 -13.26 35.58 -21.36
CA ARG A 160 -12.02 35.02 -20.82
C ARG A 160 -10.78 35.69 -21.40
N ALA A 161 -10.76 35.92 -22.71
CA ALA A 161 -9.65 36.56 -23.39
C ALA A 161 -9.45 38.01 -22.93
N LEU A 162 -10.54 38.78 -22.78
CA LEU A 162 -10.48 40.12 -22.19
C LEU A 162 -9.95 40.11 -20.76
N GLY A 163 -10.36 39.13 -19.94
CA GLY A 163 -9.82 38.96 -18.59
C GLY A 163 -8.34 38.56 -18.53
N GLN A 164 -7.81 37.92 -19.58
CA GLN A 164 -6.38 37.59 -19.71
C GLN A 164 -5.56 38.76 -20.24
N ILE A 165 -6.11 39.52 -21.20
CA ILE A 165 -5.51 40.73 -21.74
C ILE A 165 -5.38 41.80 -20.65
N GLY A 166 -6.44 41.96 -19.87
CA GLY A 166 -6.41 42.84 -18.71
C GLY A 166 -6.46 44.33 -19.05
N GLY A 167 -6.18 45.16 -18.05
CA GLY A 167 -6.20 46.62 -18.17
C GLY A 167 -7.58 47.29 -18.06
N ALA A 168 -7.56 48.62 -17.99
CA ALA A 168 -8.73 49.43 -17.65
C ALA A 168 -9.87 49.34 -18.68
N GLN A 169 -9.52 49.29 -19.98
CA GLN A 169 -10.52 49.17 -21.04
C GLN A 169 -11.23 47.81 -21.00
N ALA A 170 -10.47 46.71 -20.92
CA ALA A 170 -11.06 45.37 -20.84
C ALA A 170 -11.94 45.21 -19.60
N LEU A 171 -11.50 45.71 -18.44
CA LEU A 171 -12.30 45.72 -17.23
C LEU A 171 -13.63 46.48 -17.41
N SER A 172 -13.60 47.67 -18.01
CA SER A 172 -14.81 48.47 -18.28
C SER A 172 -15.79 47.76 -19.20
N SER A 173 -15.30 47.11 -20.26
CA SER A 173 -16.13 46.34 -21.19
C SER A 173 -16.76 45.13 -20.51
N LEU A 174 -15.99 44.39 -19.71
CA LEU A 174 -16.49 43.25 -18.92
C LEU A 174 -17.55 43.68 -17.89
N GLN A 175 -17.33 44.80 -17.20
CA GLN A 175 -18.29 45.35 -16.22
C GLN A 175 -19.61 45.76 -16.88
N THR A 176 -19.54 46.40 -18.05
CA THR A 176 -20.71 46.78 -18.84
C THR A 176 -21.50 45.55 -19.27
N ALA A 177 -20.81 44.54 -19.82
CA ALA A 177 -21.44 43.28 -20.23
C ALA A 177 -22.08 42.54 -19.04
N LEU A 178 -21.41 42.49 -17.90
CA LEU A 178 -21.95 41.84 -16.70
C LEU A 178 -23.22 42.53 -16.18
N ALA A 179 -23.30 43.85 -16.29
CA ALA A 179 -24.48 44.63 -15.92
C ALA A 179 -25.66 44.41 -16.88
N ALA A 180 -25.39 44.24 -18.18
CA ALA A 180 -26.42 43.94 -19.18
C ALA A 180 -27.04 42.54 -19.00
N HIS A 181 -26.28 41.57 -18.48
CA HIS A 181 -26.72 40.19 -18.25
C HIS A 181 -27.25 39.97 -16.82
N ALA A 182 -28.29 40.70 -16.41
CA ALA A 182 -28.77 40.75 -15.02
C ALA A 182 -29.45 39.47 -14.49
N SER A 183 -29.81 38.50 -15.34
CA SER A 183 -30.55 37.29 -14.90
C SER A 183 -29.62 36.20 -14.31
N PRO A 184 -30.01 35.52 -13.21
CA PRO A 184 -29.01 35.06 -12.24
C PRO A 184 -28.58 33.59 -12.29
N SER A 185 -29.16 32.71 -13.10
CA SER A 185 -28.85 31.27 -12.94
C SER A 185 -28.83 30.50 -14.25
N ALA A 186 -27.64 30.01 -14.58
CA ALA A 186 -27.26 29.12 -15.69
C ALA A 186 -26.72 29.76 -16.98
N ASP A 187 -26.40 31.06 -17.02
CA ASP A 187 -25.67 31.66 -18.15
C ASP A 187 -24.14 31.45 -17.98
N PRO A 188 -23.49 30.59 -18.80
CA PRO A 188 -22.04 30.38 -18.73
C PRO A 188 -21.24 31.65 -19.01
N LEU A 189 -21.81 32.60 -19.76
CA LEU A 189 -21.19 33.89 -20.04
C LEU A 189 -21.07 34.72 -18.77
N ARG A 190 -22.11 34.77 -17.93
CA ARG A 190 -22.08 35.52 -16.66
C ARG A 190 -20.97 35.02 -15.73
N GLY A 191 -20.81 33.70 -15.61
CA GLY A 191 -19.71 33.10 -14.85
C GLY A 191 -18.33 33.46 -15.42
N ALA A 192 -18.18 33.43 -16.76
CA ALA A 192 -16.95 33.83 -17.44
C ALA A 192 -16.61 35.32 -17.26
N LEU A 193 -17.63 36.20 -17.30
CA LEU A 193 -17.48 37.63 -17.05
C LEU A 193 -17.03 37.90 -15.60
N ALA A 194 -17.62 37.21 -14.62
CA ALA A 194 -17.23 37.32 -13.21
C ALA A 194 -15.78 36.85 -12.98
N ASP A 195 -15.37 35.71 -13.55
CA ASP A 195 -13.97 35.22 -13.48
C ASP A 195 -13.01 36.21 -14.16
N ALA A 196 -13.38 36.74 -15.32
CA ALA A 196 -12.57 37.71 -16.05
C ALA A 196 -12.38 39.02 -15.25
N ILE A 197 -13.43 39.54 -14.61
CA ILE A 197 -13.33 40.72 -13.74
C ILE A 197 -12.45 40.45 -12.52
N LEU A 198 -12.56 39.25 -11.90
CA LEU A 198 -11.66 38.87 -10.81
C LEU A 198 -10.20 38.89 -11.25
N ARG A 199 -9.88 38.32 -12.43
CA ARG A 199 -8.52 38.33 -13.00
C ARG A 199 -8.01 39.75 -13.22
N CYS A 200 -8.80 40.62 -13.85
CA CYS A 200 -8.44 42.04 -14.01
C CYS A 200 -8.21 42.71 -12.65
N GLY A 201 -9.05 42.42 -11.65
CA GLY A 201 -8.88 42.94 -10.30
C GLY A 201 -7.55 42.53 -9.65
N TYR A 202 -7.13 41.27 -9.81
CA TYR A 202 -5.85 40.79 -9.29
C TYR A 202 -4.65 41.33 -10.08
N GLU A 203 -4.75 41.45 -11.40
CA GLU A 203 -3.71 42.12 -12.22
C GLU A 203 -3.54 43.60 -11.82
N LEU A 204 -4.64 44.30 -11.52
CA LEU A 204 -4.58 45.67 -10.99
C LEU A 204 -3.88 45.73 -9.63
N LEU A 205 -3.98 44.68 -8.80
CA LEU A 205 -3.20 44.59 -7.56
C LEU A 205 -1.72 44.35 -7.83
N GLU A 206 -1.37 43.47 -8.78
CA GLU A 206 0.02 43.20 -9.19
C GLU A 206 0.70 44.47 -9.76
N SER A 207 -0.05 45.27 -10.52
CA SER A 207 0.41 46.57 -11.04
C SER A 207 0.32 47.73 -10.02
N ALA A 208 0.03 47.43 -8.75
CA ALA A 208 -0.09 48.38 -7.64
C ALA A 208 -1.21 49.44 -7.78
N ASN A 209 -2.15 49.28 -8.70
CA ASN A 209 -3.32 50.15 -8.85
C ASN A 209 -4.47 49.72 -7.92
N ARG A 210 -4.25 49.89 -6.61
CA ARG A 210 -5.18 49.50 -5.55
C ARG A 210 -6.58 50.15 -5.64
N PRO A 211 -6.74 51.45 -5.95
CA PRO A 211 -8.07 52.06 -6.04
C PRO A 211 -8.94 51.44 -7.13
N ALA A 212 -8.37 51.19 -8.31
CA ALA A 212 -9.10 50.55 -9.41
C ALA A 212 -9.45 49.10 -9.09
N ALA A 213 -8.50 48.34 -8.50
CA ALA A 213 -8.76 46.98 -8.04
C ALA A 213 -9.90 46.93 -7.01
N LEU A 214 -9.87 47.81 -6.01
CA LEU A 214 -10.89 47.88 -4.97
C LEU A 214 -12.28 48.16 -5.56
N ALA A 215 -12.38 49.12 -6.48
CA ALA A 215 -13.64 49.44 -7.16
C ALA A 215 -14.18 48.23 -7.95
N ALA A 216 -13.31 47.52 -8.67
CA ALA A 216 -13.68 46.32 -9.41
C ALA A 216 -14.25 45.22 -8.50
N PHE A 217 -13.57 44.93 -7.39
CA PHE A 217 -14.02 43.92 -6.45
C PHE A 217 -15.30 44.33 -5.70
N GLN A 218 -15.47 45.61 -5.34
CA GLN A 218 -16.69 46.12 -4.70
C GLN A 218 -17.90 45.99 -5.61
N GLN A 219 -17.77 46.37 -6.87
CA GLN A 219 -18.83 46.21 -7.87
C GLN A 219 -19.17 44.73 -8.04
N LEU A 220 -18.18 43.85 -8.17
CA LEU A 220 -18.41 42.43 -8.33
C LEU A 220 -19.11 41.83 -7.09
N TYR A 221 -18.69 42.21 -5.88
CA TYR A 221 -19.31 41.76 -4.65
C TYR A 221 -20.78 42.20 -4.51
N GLY A 222 -21.12 43.41 -4.96
CA GLY A 222 -22.47 43.96 -4.90
C GLY A 222 -23.42 43.46 -5.98
N THR A 223 -22.90 43.03 -7.13
CA THR A 223 -23.70 42.60 -8.30
C THR A 223 -23.87 41.10 -8.41
N GLN A 224 -23.04 40.30 -7.72
CA GLN A 224 -23.10 38.84 -7.75
C GLN A 224 -23.82 38.27 -6.54
N HIS A 225 -24.50 37.13 -6.75
CA HIS A 225 -25.22 36.39 -5.71
C HIS A 225 -24.57 35.06 -5.36
N GLU A 226 -23.71 34.51 -6.23
CA GLU A 226 -23.00 33.26 -5.97
C GLU A 226 -21.95 33.44 -4.89
N ASP A 227 -22.00 32.61 -3.85
CA ASP A 227 -21.11 32.74 -2.69
C ASP A 227 -19.62 32.57 -3.06
N SER A 228 -19.30 31.69 -4.01
CA SER A 228 -17.92 31.47 -4.46
C SER A 228 -17.28 32.76 -5.00
N VAL A 229 -18.03 33.49 -5.84
CA VAL A 229 -17.61 34.75 -6.45
C VAL A 229 -17.54 35.86 -5.41
N ARG A 230 -18.52 35.93 -4.50
CA ARG A 230 -18.54 36.92 -3.43
C ARG A 230 -17.40 36.72 -2.42
N VAL A 231 -17.03 35.48 -2.11
CA VAL A 231 -15.84 35.16 -1.29
C VAL A 231 -14.58 35.68 -1.97
N ALA A 232 -14.40 35.37 -3.27
CA ALA A 232 -13.23 35.80 -4.04
C ALA A 232 -13.16 37.34 -4.20
N ALA A 233 -14.29 37.99 -4.45
CA ALA A 233 -14.38 39.44 -4.55
C ALA A 233 -14.07 40.11 -3.20
N PHE A 234 -14.64 39.63 -2.09
CA PHE A 234 -14.33 40.17 -0.77
C PHE A 234 -12.85 39.99 -0.41
N ARG A 235 -12.24 38.85 -0.76
CA ARG A 235 -10.80 38.65 -0.63
C ARG A 235 -10.00 39.71 -1.38
N GLY A 236 -10.37 39.96 -2.64
CA GLY A 236 -9.80 41.04 -3.44
C GLY A 236 -9.96 42.42 -2.78
N MET A 237 -11.15 42.73 -2.24
CA MET A 237 -11.40 43.99 -1.52
C MET A 237 -10.45 44.17 -0.33
N VAL A 238 -10.23 43.13 0.47
CA VAL A 238 -9.32 43.18 1.63
C VAL A 238 -7.88 43.44 1.18
N LEU A 239 -7.41 42.73 0.17
CA LEU A 239 -6.05 42.89 -0.37
C LEU A 239 -5.84 44.26 -1.04
N ALA A 240 -6.86 44.78 -1.73
CA ALA A 240 -6.83 46.09 -2.36
C ALA A 240 -6.86 47.24 -1.34
N SER A 241 -7.50 47.02 -0.19
CA SER A 241 -7.74 48.04 0.83
C SER A 241 -6.53 48.33 1.73
N GLY A 242 -5.35 47.73 1.50
CA GLY A 242 -4.15 48.04 2.27
C GLY A 242 -4.36 47.93 3.79
N LYS A 243 -4.10 49.01 4.54
CA LYS A 243 -4.20 49.00 6.01
C LYS A 243 -5.65 48.90 6.49
N GLU A 244 -6.59 49.40 5.71
CA GLU A 244 -8.03 49.36 5.96
C GLU A 244 -8.62 47.95 5.77
N GLY A 245 -7.88 47.04 5.11
CA GLY A 245 -8.27 45.65 4.92
C GLY A 245 -8.55 44.93 6.24
N LEU A 246 -7.75 45.20 7.28
CA LEU A 246 -7.99 44.64 8.61
C LEU A 246 -9.32 45.12 9.21
N THR A 247 -9.69 46.38 9.01
CA THR A 247 -10.99 46.93 9.46
C THR A 247 -12.15 46.25 8.74
N LEU A 248 -12.03 46.01 7.43
CA LEU A 248 -13.04 45.28 6.65
C LEU A 248 -13.23 43.86 7.17
N MET A 249 -12.14 43.12 7.41
CA MET A 249 -12.21 41.77 7.98
C MET A 249 -12.88 41.77 9.35
N ARG A 250 -12.51 42.71 10.23
CA ARG A 250 -13.10 42.81 11.57
C ARG A 250 -14.60 43.03 11.51
N ASN A 251 -15.05 43.93 10.64
CA ASN A 251 -16.48 44.22 10.46
C ASN A 251 -17.24 43.01 9.91
N ALA A 252 -16.65 42.29 8.95
CA ALA A 252 -17.25 41.08 8.39
C ALA A 252 -17.40 39.95 9.43
N LEU A 253 -16.40 39.76 10.29
CA LEU A 253 -16.45 38.76 11.37
C LEU A 253 -17.45 39.11 12.47
N MET A 254 -17.70 40.39 12.75
CA MET A 254 -18.66 40.82 13.78
C MET A 254 -20.11 40.81 13.27
N ASN A 255 -20.32 41.29 12.05
CA ASN A 255 -21.64 41.75 11.60
C ASN A 255 -22.25 40.92 10.45
N SER A 256 -21.58 39.86 10.00
CA SER A 256 -22.07 39.02 8.89
C SER A 256 -22.15 37.54 9.26
N ASN A 257 -22.83 36.78 8.41
CA ASN A 257 -22.99 35.32 8.49
C ASN A 257 -22.89 34.62 7.12
N GLY A 258 -22.20 35.24 6.15
CA GLY A 258 -22.11 34.75 4.77
C GLY A 258 -20.72 34.86 4.17
N SER A 259 -20.67 35.03 2.84
CA SER A 259 -19.43 35.03 2.05
C SER A 259 -18.27 35.88 2.58
N CYS A 260 -18.52 37.06 3.16
CA CYS A 260 -17.45 37.91 3.70
C CYS A 260 -16.91 37.42 5.05
N GLU A 261 -17.72 36.76 5.90
CA GLU A 261 -17.24 36.11 7.11
C GLU A 261 -16.30 34.95 6.74
N LEU A 262 -16.74 34.08 5.81
CA LEU A 262 -15.94 32.94 5.35
C LEU A 262 -14.61 33.40 4.73
N ALA A 263 -14.65 34.40 3.84
CA ALA A 263 -13.44 34.99 3.26
C ALA A 263 -12.51 35.56 4.33
N SER A 264 -13.06 36.25 5.34
CA SER A 264 -12.27 36.81 6.43
C SER A 264 -11.59 35.73 7.27
N LEU A 265 -12.30 34.66 7.62
CA LEU A 265 -11.73 33.53 8.35
C LEU A 265 -10.59 32.85 7.58
N GLN A 266 -10.75 32.68 6.27
CA GLN A 266 -9.68 32.14 5.41
C GLN A 266 -8.47 33.09 5.39
N LEU A 267 -8.69 34.39 5.30
CA LEU A 267 -7.61 35.37 5.19
C LEU A 267 -6.81 35.58 6.49
N VAL A 268 -7.33 35.24 7.67
CA VAL A 268 -6.65 35.46 8.96
C VAL A 268 -5.22 34.90 8.98
N HIS A 269 -4.95 33.77 8.33
CA HIS A 269 -3.62 33.17 8.25
C HIS A 269 -2.78 33.63 7.06
N GLU A 270 -3.40 34.22 6.03
CA GLU A 270 -2.72 34.66 4.79
C GLU A 270 -2.21 36.10 4.87
N VAL A 271 -2.93 36.99 5.59
CA VAL A 271 -2.63 38.44 5.58
C VAL A 271 -1.51 38.81 6.54
N ASP A 272 -0.61 39.68 6.09
CA ASP A 272 0.49 40.22 6.92
C ASP A 272 0.26 41.70 7.28
N PHE A 273 -0.88 41.99 7.90
CA PHE A 273 -1.15 43.34 8.42
C PHE A 273 -0.45 43.56 9.78
N PRO A 274 0.23 44.70 9.99
CA PRO A 274 0.79 45.03 11.30
C PRO A 274 -0.28 44.99 12.40
N GLY A 275 -0.03 44.19 13.44
CA GLY A 275 -0.96 44.04 14.57
C GLY A 275 -2.20 43.16 14.29
N ALA A 276 -2.23 42.42 13.17
CA ALA A 276 -3.35 41.56 12.80
C ALA A 276 -3.73 40.56 13.91
N THR A 277 -2.76 39.82 14.45
CA THR A 277 -3.01 38.82 15.49
C THR A 277 -3.71 39.43 16.71
N LYS A 278 -3.21 40.57 17.19
CA LYS A 278 -3.83 41.31 18.30
C LYS A 278 -5.27 41.70 17.97
N ALA A 279 -5.49 42.24 16.77
CA ALA A 279 -6.83 42.66 16.34
C ALA A 279 -7.83 41.49 16.26
N PHE A 280 -7.39 40.31 15.80
CA PHE A 280 -8.23 39.11 15.76
C PHE A 280 -8.46 38.52 17.15
N VAL A 281 -7.43 38.53 18.01
CA VAL A 281 -7.55 38.14 19.42
C VAL A 281 -8.57 39.01 20.15
N ASP A 282 -8.53 40.34 19.97
CA ASP A 282 -9.47 41.29 20.57
C ASP A 282 -10.92 41.12 20.08
N LEU A 283 -11.13 40.37 18.99
CA LEU A 283 -12.44 40.01 18.46
C LEU A 283 -13.00 38.71 19.01
N LEU A 284 -12.16 37.78 19.47
CA LEU A 284 -12.59 36.48 19.99
C LEU A 284 -13.77 36.57 20.97
N PRO A 285 -13.79 37.47 21.97
CA PRO A 285 -14.92 37.54 22.91
C PRO A 285 -16.15 38.28 22.35
N LYS A 286 -16.07 38.90 21.17
CA LYS A 286 -17.11 39.76 20.58
C LYS A 286 -17.90 39.09 19.46
N VAL A 287 -17.38 38.00 18.91
CA VAL A 287 -18.00 37.29 17.79
C VAL A 287 -18.89 36.15 18.30
N ARG A 288 -19.85 35.72 17.47
CA ARG A 288 -20.76 34.62 17.79
C ARG A 288 -20.00 33.29 17.92
N PRO A 289 -20.49 32.29 18.67
CA PRO A 289 -19.74 31.05 18.92
C PRO A 289 -19.27 30.30 17.67
N ALA A 290 -20.08 30.27 16.60
CA ALA A 290 -19.69 29.65 15.33
C ALA A 290 -18.48 30.34 14.68
N THR A 291 -18.49 31.68 14.66
CA THR A 291 -17.39 32.52 14.17
C THR A 291 -16.18 32.44 15.10
N GLN A 292 -16.40 32.42 16.41
CA GLN A 292 -15.36 32.26 17.43
C GLN A 292 -14.57 30.97 17.21
N ARG A 293 -15.27 29.85 17.01
CA ARG A 293 -14.66 28.56 16.65
C ARG A 293 -13.83 28.63 15.38
N GLY A 294 -14.36 29.25 14.32
CA GLY A 294 -13.64 29.45 13.06
C GLY A 294 -12.38 30.30 13.23
N LEU A 295 -12.49 31.38 14.01
CA LEU A 295 -11.40 32.32 14.27
C LEU A 295 -10.28 31.69 15.11
N ILE A 296 -10.61 30.85 16.10
CA ILE A 296 -9.63 30.06 16.86
C ILE A 296 -8.83 29.16 15.90
N GLY A 297 -9.52 28.43 15.03
CA GLY A 297 -8.86 27.57 14.03
C GLY A 297 -7.96 28.37 13.08
N ALA A 298 -8.42 29.54 12.62
CA ALA A 298 -7.63 30.39 11.74
C ALA A 298 -6.40 31.02 12.44
N LEU A 299 -6.52 31.40 13.72
CA LEU A 299 -5.40 31.84 14.55
C LEU A 299 -4.37 30.72 14.77
N ALA A 300 -4.83 29.48 14.96
CA ALA A 300 -3.95 28.32 15.07
C ALA A 300 -3.17 28.08 13.76
N LEU A 301 -3.83 28.19 12.60
CA LEU A 301 -3.18 28.12 11.28
C LEU A 301 -2.18 29.26 11.04
N ARG A 302 -2.47 30.46 11.56
CA ARG A 302 -1.55 31.60 11.51
C ARG A 302 -0.27 31.32 12.31
N GLY A 303 -0.36 30.56 13.39
CA GLY A 303 0.81 30.12 14.18
C GLY A 303 1.47 31.20 15.04
N ASP A 304 0.90 32.40 15.13
CA ASP A 304 1.42 33.49 15.97
C ASP A 304 1.10 33.22 17.45
N VAL A 305 2.15 32.89 18.19
CA VAL A 305 2.09 32.48 19.60
C VAL A 305 1.53 33.56 20.53
N SER A 306 1.52 34.83 20.11
CA SER A 306 0.91 35.89 20.91
C SER A 306 -0.59 35.67 21.14
N ALA A 307 -1.24 34.85 20.30
CA ALA A 307 -2.64 34.45 20.48
C ALA A 307 -2.84 33.36 21.56
N GLY A 308 -1.78 32.63 21.95
CA GLY A 308 -1.87 31.45 22.81
C GLY A 308 -2.59 31.71 24.13
N ARG A 309 -2.25 32.80 24.84
CA ARG A 309 -2.89 33.16 26.12
C ARG A 309 -4.39 33.43 25.97
N ALA A 310 -4.78 34.14 24.92
CA ALA A 310 -6.19 34.48 24.70
C ALA A 310 -7.00 33.26 24.27
N VAL A 311 -6.43 32.40 23.43
CA VAL A 311 -7.04 31.12 23.05
C VAL A 311 -7.19 30.20 24.25
N ALA A 312 -6.17 30.10 25.11
CA ALA A 312 -6.23 29.28 26.33
C ALA A 312 -7.34 29.72 27.29
N ALA A 313 -7.61 31.03 27.40
CA ALA A 313 -8.68 31.56 28.24
C ALA A 313 -10.09 31.08 27.80
N LEU A 314 -10.25 30.67 26.53
CA LEU A 314 -11.53 30.17 26.00
C LEU A 314 -11.85 28.73 26.43
N GLU A 315 -10.96 28.06 27.17
CA GLU A 315 -11.30 26.81 27.85
C GLU A 315 -12.42 27.01 28.88
N GLN A 316 -12.58 28.22 29.41
CA GLN A 316 -13.67 28.56 30.33
C GLN A 316 -14.98 28.93 29.62
N SER A 317 -15.08 28.74 28.30
CA SER A 317 -16.30 29.05 27.56
C SER A 317 -17.45 28.12 27.93
N ASP A 318 -18.66 28.68 28.06
CA ASP A 318 -19.88 27.90 28.25
C ASP A 318 -20.22 27.04 27.02
N VAL A 319 -19.63 27.33 25.85
CA VAL A 319 -19.89 26.62 24.59
C VAL A 319 -18.88 25.49 24.36
N PRO A 320 -19.31 24.21 24.37
CA PRO A 320 -18.40 23.07 24.21
C PRO A 320 -17.56 23.08 22.93
N GLU A 321 -18.13 23.52 21.81
CA GLU A 321 -17.44 23.60 20.53
C GLU A 321 -16.29 24.62 20.53
N VAL A 322 -16.42 25.67 21.34
CA VAL A 322 -15.40 26.71 21.52
C VAL A 322 -14.27 26.19 22.40
N ARG A 323 -14.59 25.53 23.53
CA ARG A 323 -13.58 24.88 24.38
C ARG A 323 -12.77 23.85 23.61
N LEU A 324 -13.46 22.99 22.85
CA LEU A 324 -12.81 21.98 22.01
C LEU A 324 -11.87 22.60 20.96
N ALA A 325 -12.28 23.70 20.32
CA ALA A 325 -11.44 24.40 19.36
C ALA A 325 -10.22 25.04 20.05
N ALA A 326 -10.40 25.63 21.24
CA ALA A 326 -9.33 26.21 22.03
C ALA A 326 -8.30 25.15 22.44
N LEU A 327 -8.75 24.00 22.95
CA LEU A 327 -7.89 22.87 23.30
C LEU A 327 -7.02 22.45 22.10
N LYS A 328 -7.63 22.19 20.94
CA LYS A 328 -6.90 21.81 19.72
C LYS A 328 -5.89 22.87 19.28
N ALA A 329 -6.27 24.15 19.33
CA ALA A 329 -5.40 25.25 18.93
C ALA A 329 -4.18 25.40 19.86
N MET A 330 -4.29 25.01 21.14
CA MET A 330 -3.16 25.05 22.09
C MET A 330 -2.04 24.07 21.74
N GLY A 331 -2.28 22.99 21.00
CA GLY A 331 -1.19 22.15 20.48
C GLY A 331 -0.22 22.96 19.59
N ILE A 332 -0.77 23.93 18.82
CA ILE A 332 0.00 24.77 17.89
C ILE A 332 0.38 26.12 18.48
N LEU A 333 -0.42 26.69 19.39
CA LEU A 333 -0.24 28.05 19.94
C LEU A 333 0.23 28.08 21.41
N GLY A 334 0.11 26.98 22.13
CA GLY A 334 0.46 26.89 23.54
C GLY A 334 1.95 26.69 23.81
N ASP A 335 2.31 26.77 25.09
CA ASP A 335 3.64 26.52 25.62
C ASP A 335 3.56 25.66 26.91
N ALA A 336 4.71 25.41 27.55
CA ALA A 336 4.79 24.64 28.78
C ALA A 336 3.87 25.16 29.91
N GLY A 337 3.53 26.45 29.92
CA GLY A 337 2.58 27.04 30.88
C GLY A 337 1.14 26.56 30.68
N ASN A 338 0.80 26.01 29.52
CA ASN A 338 -0.51 25.43 29.24
C ASN A 338 -0.64 23.96 29.69
N VAL A 339 0.46 23.30 30.09
CA VAL A 339 0.45 21.88 30.49
C VAL A 339 -0.54 21.59 31.61
N PRO A 340 -0.61 22.33 32.74
CA PRO A 340 -1.58 22.03 33.80
C PRO A 340 -3.04 22.07 33.32
N LEU A 341 -3.37 23.07 32.49
CA LEU A 341 -4.72 23.22 31.94
C LEU A 341 -5.06 22.05 31.00
N LEU A 342 -4.15 21.71 30.09
CA LEU A 342 -4.35 20.62 29.15
C LEU A 342 -4.41 19.25 29.86
N THR A 343 -3.58 19.02 30.87
CA THR A 343 -3.60 17.77 31.66
C THR A 343 -4.93 17.62 32.39
N LYS A 344 -5.43 18.69 33.01
CA LYS A 344 -6.76 18.69 33.64
C LYS A 344 -7.87 18.39 32.63
N ALA A 345 -7.84 19.03 31.45
CA ALA A 345 -8.82 18.78 30.40
C ALA A 345 -8.75 17.35 29.85
N ALA A 346 -7.55 16.75 29.76
CA ALA A 346 -7.35 15.36 29.38
C ALA A 346 -7.94 14.39 30.42
N ALA A 347 -7.78 14.69 31.70
CA ALA A 347 -8.26 13.86 32.80
C ALA A 347 -9.79 13.92 32.97
N SER A 348 -10.38 15.12 32.95
CA SER A 348 -11.78 15.32 33.37
C SER A 348 -12.73 15.94 32.33
N GLY A 349 -12.27 16.28 31.12
CA GLY A 349 -13.10 16.92 30.08
C GLY A 349 -14.21 16.05 29.50
N GLY A 350 -15.01 16.59 28.58
CA GLY A 350 -15.94 15.80 27.75
C GLY A 350 -15.19 14.87 26.77
N GLY A 351 -15.82 13.80 26.27
CA GLY A 351 -15.12 12.75 25.49
C GLY A 351 -14.25 13.26 24.31
N SER A 352 -14.73 14.24 23.55
CA SER A 352 -13.96 14.88 22.48
C SER A 352 -12.88 15.84 22.99
N GLU A 353 -13.12 16.52 24.12
CA GLU A 353 -12.20 17.43 24.78
C GLU A 353 -11.00 16.69 25.37
N ARG A 354 -11.22 15.55 26.05
CA ARG A 354 -10.12 14.73 26.61
C ARG A 354 -9.12 14.32 25.55
N LYS A 355 -9.63 13.80 24.43
CA LYS A 355 -8.80 13.38 23.29
C LYS A 355 -8.04 14.57 22.68
N ALA A 356 -8.70 15.71 22.51
CA ALA A 356 -8.08 16.91 21.97
C ALA A 356 -6.99 17.46 22.91
N ALA A 357 -7.23 17.46 24.23
CA ALA A 357 -6.27 17.92 25.22
C ALA A 357 -5.04 17.01 25.28
N PHE A 358 -5.24 15.68 25.31
CA PHE A 358 -4.16 14.69 25.23
C PHE A 358 -3.32 14.87 23.97
N GLN A 359 -3.97 14.96 22.80
CA GLN A 359 -3.27 15.20 21.53
C GLN A 359 -2.51 16.54 21.54
N SER A 360 -3.08 17.58 22.14
CA SER A 360 -2.41 18.88 22.23
C SER A 360 -1.17 18.84 23.12
N LEU A 361 -1.18 18.07 24.21
CA LEU A 361 -0.01 17.83 25.07
C LEU A 361 1.11 17.09 24.32
N THR A 362 0.76 16.09 23.51
CA THR A 362 1.75 15.34 22.73
C THR A 362 2.32 16.16 21.58
N GLU A 363 1.55 17.10 21.03
CA GLU A 363 1.97 18.02 19.96
C GLU A 363 2.71 19.26 20.46
N LEU A 364 2.59 19.62 21.74
CA LEU A 364 3.19 20.83 22.30
C LEU A 364 4.73 20.81 22.18
N ARG A 365 5.33 21.91 21.70
CA ARG A 365 6.79 22.01 21.44
C ARG A 365 7.50 23.18 22.12
N ARG A 366 6.77 24.18 22.63
CA ARG A 366 7.37 25.44 23.11
C ARG A 366 7.51 25.48 24.63
N GLY A 367 8.61 26.08 25.08
CA GLY A 367 8.99 26.07 26.49
C GLY A 367 9.51 24.71 26.95
N ASP A 368 9.75 24.57 28.25
CA ASP A 368 10.20 23.32 28.86
C ASP A 368 9.01 22.41 29.22
N VAL A 369 8.43 21.83 28.17
CA VAL A 369 7.24 20.97 28.26
C VAL A 369 7.50 19.73 29.12
N VAL A 370 8.69 19.15 28.99
CA VAL A 370 9.08 17.94 29.72
C VAL A 370 9.13 18.24 31.21
N SER A 371 9.81 19.31 31.63
CA SER A 371 9.82 19.69 33.04
C SER A 371 8.43 20.00 33.58
N ALA A 372 7.56 20.64 32.80
CA ALA A 372 6.17 20.91 33.19
C ALA A 372 5.35 19.61 33.36
N LEU A 373 5.48 18.63 32.45
CA LEU A 373 4.86 17.31 32.57
C LEU A 373 5.40 16.53 33.77
N LEU A 374 6.72 16.59 34.01
CA LEU A 374 7.36 15.97 35.17
C LEU A 374 6.92 16.62 36.49
N ALA A 375 6.57 17.90 36.49
CA ALA A 375 5.98 18.57 37.64
C ALA A 375 4.53 18.07 37.86
N GLN A 376 3.69 18.04 36.82
CA GLN A 376 2.33 17.49 36.90
C GLN A 376 2.30 16.05 37.42
N LEU A 377 3.23 15.22 36.94
CA LEU A 377 3.38 13.83 37.41
C LEU A 377 3.68 13.74 38.92
N SER A 378 4.29 14.78 39.52
CA SER A 378 4.71 14.77 40.94
C SER A 378 3.70 15.42 41.88
N SER A 379 2.94 16.42 41.42
CA SER A 379 2.17 17.32 42.29
C SER A 379 0.66 17.34 42.04
N SER A 380 0.15 16.60 41.06
CA SER A 380 -1.26 16.61 40.68
C SER A 380 -2.05 15.43 41.25
N GLN A 381 -3.38 15.43 41.05
CA GLN A 381 -4.28 14.32 41.44
C GLN A 381 -4.04 13.07 40.57
N PRO A 382 -4.42 11.85 41.00
CA PRO A 382 -4.13 10.61 40.29
C PRO A 382 -4.56 10.59 38.82
N GLU A 383 -5.69 11.20 38.48
CA GLU A 383 -6.22 11.28 37.11
C GLU A 383 -5.36 12.18 36.21
N GLU A 384 -4.83 13.28 36.75
CA GLU A 384 -3.91 14.17 36.03
C GLU A 384 -2.51 13.55 35.93
N GLN A 385 -2.07 12.83 36.97
CA GLN A 385 -0.81 12.06 36.93
C GLN A 385 -0.86 10.96 35.87
N GLU A 386 -2.00 10.28 35.72
CA GLU A 386 -2.23 9.29 34.67
C GLU A 386 -2.00 9.89 33.29
N GLU A 387 -2.65 11.01 32.98
CA GLU A 387 -2.52 11.66 31.67
C GLU A 387 -1.10 12.19 31.44
N ALA A 388 -0.45 12.76 32.46
CA ALA A 388 0.94 13.17 32.36
C ALA A 388 1.87 11.99 32.05
N ALA A 389 1.69 10.84 32.72
CA ALA A 389 2.47 9.63 32.46
C ALA A 389 2.26 9.09 31.05
N ARG A 390 0.99 9.02 30.58
CA ARG A 390 0.66 8.59 29.22
C ARG A 390 1.28 9.49 28.16
N VAL A 391 1.23 10.82 28.35
CA VAL A 391 1.84 11.78 27.44
C VAL A 391 3.36 11.62 27.39
N LEU A 392 4.03 11.43 28.54
CA LEU A 392 5.48 11.22 28.59
C LEU A 392 5.89 9.93 27.84
N GLY A 393 5.10 8.86 27.98
CA GLY A 393 5.25 7.62 27.21
C GLY A 393 5.11 7.84 25.69
N GLU A 394 3.99 8.45 25.26
CA GLU A 394 3.70 8.71 23.84
C GLU A 394 4.74 9.62 23.17
N ARG A 395 5.29 10.57 23.93
CA ARG A 395 6.34 11.48 23.46
C ARG A 395 7.73 10.85 23.43
N GLY A 396 7.93 9.68 24.04
CA GLY A 396 9.24 9.03 24.10
C GLY A 396 10.24 9.69 25.06
N GLU A 397 9.76 10.34 26.14
CA GLU A 397 10.59 11.16 27.03
C GLU A 397 11.38 10.30 28.03
N VAL A 398 12.55 9.78 27.63
CA VAL A 398 13.42 8.91 28.47
C VAL A 398 13.82 9.58 29.80
N ALA A 399 13.95 10.91 29.83
CA ALA A 399 14.23 11.67 31.05
C ALA A 399 13.15 11.48 32.14
N ALA A 400 11.96 11.00 31.78
CA ALA A 400 10.87 10.74 32.72
C ALA A 400 11.01 9.42 33.49
N VAL A 401 11.86 8.48 33.05
CA VAL A 401 11.90 7.12 33.59
C VAL A 401 12.05 7.11 35.11
N SER A 402 12.99 7.88 35.68
CA SER A 402 13.18 7.90 37.14
C SER A 402 11.94 8.35 37.92
N LYS A 403 11.20 9.34 37.40
CA LYS A 403 9.96 9.80 38.05
C LYS A 403 8.81 8.82 37.83
N LEU A 404 8.69 8.24 36.64
CA LEU A 404 7.70 7.21 36.35
C LEU A 404 7.89 5.97 37.23
N LEU A 405 9.14 5.55 37.48
CA LEU A 405 9.45 4.49 38.45
C LEU A 405 8.96 4.83 39.86
N ALA A 406 9.08 6.09 40.29
CA ALA A 406 8.57 6.53 41.60
C ALA A 406 7.03 6.49 41.66
N VAL A 407 6.35 6.91 40.60
CA VAL A 407 4.88 6.82 40.48
C VAL A 407 4.43 5.36 40.43
N ALA A 408 5.13 4.49 39.70
CA ALA A 408 4.82 3.07 39.65
C ALA A 408 4.91 2.40 41.05
N ARG A 409 5.78 2.89 41.94
CA ARG A 409 5.92 2.39 43.32
C ARG A 409 4.83 2.88 44.27
N ARG A 410 4.38 4.13 44.14
CA ARG A 410 3.61 4.82 45.20
C ARG A 410 2.33 5.50 44.73
N GLY A 411 2.07 5.56 43.43
CA GLY A 411 0.91 6.22 42.84
C GLY A 411 -0.41 5.45 43.05
N GLY A 412 -1.52 6.17 42.88
CA GLY A 412 -2.86 5.56 42.82
C GLY A 412 -3.01 4.60 41.65
N ASP A 413 -4.06 3.76 41.64
CA ASP A 413 -4.18 2.64 40.70
C ASP A 413 -4.12 3.07 39.23
N SER A 414 -4.79 4.17 38.87
CA SER A 414 -4.78 4.70 37.49
C SER A 414 -3.41 5.26 37.08
N ALA A 415 -2.84 6.14 37.90
CA ALA A 415 -1.52 6.73 37.67
C ALA A 415 -0.42 5.67 37.61
N ARG A 416 -0.50 4.64 38.46
CA ARG A 416 0.44 3.53 38.51
C ARG A 416 0.38 2.70 37.21
N LYS A 417 -0.81 2.39 36.72
CA LYS A 417 -0.98 1.67 35.45
C LYS A 417 -0.40 2.47 34.28
N ALA A 418 -0.74 3.76 34.17
CA ALA A 418 -0.18 4.62 33.12
C ALA A 418 1.34 4.76 33.21
N ALA A 419 1.91 4.82 34.42
CA ALA A 419 3.35 4.81 34.60
C ALA A 419 3.99 3.51 34.11
N PHE A 420 3.36 2.35 34.38
CA PHE A 420 3.82 1.06 33.84
C PHE A 420 3.76 1.00 32.32
N ASP A 421 2.64 1.44 31.71
CA ASP A 421 2.48 1.46 30.25
C ASP A 421 3.54 2.37 29.59
N ALA A 422 3.84 3.53 30.19
CA ALA A 422 4.90 4.42 29.73
C ALA A 422 6.30 3.81 29.90
N LEU A 423 6.59 3.20 31.06
CA LEU A 423 7.88 2.56 31.31
C LEU A 423 8.14 1.40 30.34
N ALA A 424 7.10 0.66 29.95
CA ALA A 424 7.22 -0.46 29.03
C ALA A 424 7.79 -0.08 27.64
N VAL A 425 7.71 1.20 27.27
CA VAL A 425 8.25 1.70 25.99
C VAL A 425 9.47 2.62 26.17
N LEU A 426 9.68 3.19 27.36
CA LEU A 426 10.75 4.15 27.64
C LEU A 426 12.03 3.54 28.23
N VAL A 427 11.90 2.42 28.94
CA VAL A 427 13.02 1.78 29.66
C VAL A 427 14.05 1.22 28.68
N ASP A 428 15.33 1.41 29.01
CA ASP A 428 16.46 0.78 28.33
C ASP A 428 16.98 -0.48 29.06
N ALA A 429 17.96 -1.17 28.47
CA ALA A 429 18.49 -2.42 29.04
C ALA A 429 19.08 -2.22 30.46
N PRO A 430 19.90 -1.18 30.76
CA PRO A 430 20.37 -0.92 32.12
C PRO A 430 19.25 -0.73 33.16
N GLN A 431 18.13 -0.13 32.74
CA GLN A 431 16.99 0.17 33.61
C GLN A 431 16.04 -1.03 33.82
N LEU A 432 16.25 -2.15 33.12
CA LEU A 432 15.41 -3.35 33.28
C LEU A 432 15.42 -3.90 34.71
N SER A 433 16.57 -3.80 35.40
CA SER A 433 16.71 -4.16 36.82
C SER A 433 15.72 -3.41 37.71
N SER A 434 15.44 -2.14 37.38
CA SER A 434 14.47 -1.33 38.14
C SER A 434 13.04 -1.83 37.98
N LEU A 435 12.67 -2.39 36.83
CA LEU A 435 11.35 -3.00 36.62
C LEU A 435 11.24 -4.35 37.35
N VAL A 436 12.30 -5.16 37.36
CA VAL A 436 12.36 -6.37 38.18
C VAL A 436 12.16 -6.02 39.67
N ASP A 437 12.84 -4.98 40.16
CA ASP A 437 12.67 -4.49 41.53
C ASP A 437 11.21 -4.13 41.86
N LEU A 438 10.45 -3.58 40.90
CA LEU A 438 9.02 -3.29 41.11
C LEU A 438 8.19 -4.55 41.32
N VAL A 439 8.48 -5.63 40.58
CA VAL A 439 7.84 -6.94 40.77
C VAL A 439 8.18 -7.49 42.16
N VAL A 440 9.45 -7.40 42.55
CA VAL A 440 9.94 -7.92 43.83
C VAL A 440 9.35 -7.16 45.02
N GLN A 441 9.28 -5.83 44.95
CA GLN A 441 8.83 -4.97 46.04
C GLN A 441 7.30 -4.82 46.12
N ALA A 442 6.55 -5.25 45.10
CA ALA A 442 5.11 -5.19 45.09
C ALA A 442 4.50 -6.00 46.26
N LYS A 443 3.57 -5.37 47.02
CA LYS A 443 3.00 -5.95 48.23
C LYS A 443 1.75 -6.79 47.98
N SER A 444 0.96 -6.47 46.95
CA SER A 444 -0.25 -7.20 46.57
C SER A 444 -0.05 -7.99 45.29
N GLU A 445 -0.82 -9.07 45.13
CA GLU A 445 -0.83 -9.88 43.91
C GLU A 445 -1.17 -9.03 42.67
N GLY A 446 -2.21 -8.19 42.75
CA GLY A 446 -2.60 -7.31 41.64
C GLY A 446 -1.51 -6.32 41.24
N ALA A 447 -0.84 -5.67 42.21
CA ALA A 447 0.27 -4.76 41.90
C ALA A 447 1.48 -5.49 41.29
N ARG A 448 1.75 -6.72 41.76
CA ARG A 448 2.82 -7.55 41.23
C ARG A 448 2.53 -8.01 39.80
N ALA A 449 1.29 -8.42 39.51
CA ALA A 449 0.86 -8.79 38.18
C ALA A 449 0.94 -7.61 37.19
N GLN A 450 0.56 -6.39 37.62
CA GLN A 450 0.73 -5.17 36.83
C GLN A 450 2.19 -4.89 36.52
N ALA A 451 3.08 -4.98 37.52
CA ALA A 451 4.51 -4.79 37.32
C ALA A 451 5.13 -5.84 36.38
N ALA A 452 4.71 -7.11 36.52
CA ALA A 452 5.17 -8.20 35.67
C ALA A 452 4.72 -8.03 34.22
N ALA A 453 3.47 -7.60 33.99
CA ALA A 453 2.98 -7.30 32.64
C ALA A 453 3.78 -6.17 31.97
N ALA A 454 4.08 -5.10 32.71
CA ALA A 454 4.90 -3.99 32.22
C ALA A 454 6.33 -4.44 31.89
N LEU A 455 6.93 -5.24 32.77
CA LEU A 455 8.25 -5.83 32.57
C LEU A 455 8.26 -6.73 31.32
N ASN A 456 7.23 -7.55 31.11
CA ASN A 456 7.11 -8.39 29.92
C ASN A 456 7.08 -7.56 28.63
N GLN A 457 6.23 -6.53 28.60
CA GLN A 457 6.15 -5.64 27.45
C GLN A 457 7.49 -4.91 27.19
N ALA A 458 8.18 -4.46 28.25
CA ALA A 458 9.51 -3.87 28.14
C ALA A 458 10.54 -4.85 27.55
N CYS A 459 10.54 -6.11 28.00
CA CYS A 459 11.45 -7.14 27.49
C CYS A 459 11.23 -7.40 25.99
N HIS A 460 9.97 -7.56 25.56
CA HIS A 460 9.64 -7.73 24.15
C HIS A 460 9.99 -6.50 23.30
N HIS A 461 9.74 -5.28 23.82
CA HIS A 461 10.13 -4.05 23.15
C HIS A 461 11.65 -3.99 22.93
N LEU A 462 12.43 -4.28 23.97
CA LEU A 462 13.90 -4.29 23.91
C LEU A 462 14.44 -5.37 22.99
N GLN A 463 13.89 -6.59 23.06
CA GLN A 463 14.29 -7.69 22.18
C GLN A 463 14.01 -7.36 20.71
N THR A 464 12.85 -6.76 20.41
CA THR A 464 12.49 -6.34 19.05
C THR A 464 13.40 -5.20 18.56
N LYS A 465 13.71 -4.23 19.44
CA LYS A 465 14.52 -3.05 19.10
C LYS A 465 16.01 -3.38 18.92
N ASN A 466 16.57 -4.23 19.78
CA ASN A 466 18.01 -4.51 19.85
C ASN A 466 18.40 -5.86 19.22
N GLY A 467 17.43 -6.72 18.90
CA GLY A 467 17.66 -8.10 18.42
C GLY A 467 18.10 -9.09 19.51
N HIS A 468 18.45 -8.61 20.70
CA HIS A 468 18.77 -9.42 21.87
C HIS A 468 18.24 -8.76 23.15
N LEU A 469 18.11 -9.54 24.22
CA LEU A 469 17.73 -9.09 25.56
C LEU A 469 18.86 -9.41 26.54
N ASP A 470 19.32 -8.44 27.33
CA ASP A 470 20.14 -8.74 28.51
C ASP A 470 19.23 -9.20 29.65
N ALA A 471 19.10 -10.51 29.80
CA ALA A 471 18.19 -11.11 30.78
C ALA A 471 18.82 -11.29 32.17
N LEU A 472 20.04 -10.79 32.42
CA LEU A 472 20.74 -11.04 33.69
C LEU A 472 19.91 -10.62 34.92
N ALA A 473 19.22 -9.48 34.84
CA ALA A 473 18.35 -9.01 35.92
C ALA A 473 17.17 -9.95 36.19
N LEU A 474 16.55 -10.50 35.15
CA LEU A 474 15.48 -11.50 35.26
C LEU A 474 15.99 -12.81 35.87
N VAL A 475 17.15 -13.27 35.40
CA VAL A 475 17.80 -14.50 35.90
C VAL A 475 18.13 -14.38 37.39
N ASN A 476 18.70 -13.25 37.82
CA ASN A 476 18.99 -13.01 39.24
C ASN A 476 17.70 -12.89 40.06
N GLY A 477 16.70 -12.17 39.54
CA GLY A 477 15.38 -12.06 40.17
C GLY A 477 14.74 -13.44 40.40
N LEU A 478 14.81 -14.35 39.43
CA LEU A 478 14.29 -15.71 39.57
C LEU A 478 15.03 -16.56 40.62
N LYS A 479 16.31 -16.27 40.89
CA LYS A 479 17.13 -17.01 41.86
C LYS A 479 16.99 -16.48 43.28
N GLU A 480 16.99 -15.16 43.44
CA GLU A 480 17.20 -14.50 44.75
C GLU A 480 15.90 -13.95 45.37
N SER A 481 14.82 -13.82 44.59
CA SER A 481 13.60 -13.15 45.08
C SER A 481 12.70 -14.04 45.95
N PRO A 482 11.79 -13.46 46.75
CA PRO A 482 10.77 -14.21 47.46
C PRO A 482 9.87 -15.02 46.50
N VAL A 483 9.27 -16.10 47.00
CA VAL A 483 8.45 -17.03 46.20
C VAL A 483 7.42 -16.31 45.34
N GLU A 484 6.67 -15.38 45.91
CA GLU A 484 5.62 -14.67 45.18
C GLU A 484 6.15 -13.80 44.02
N ALA A 485 7.37 -13.27 44.15
CA ALA A 485 8.04 -12.54 43.08
C ALA A 485 8.55 -13.49 42.00
N ARG A 486 9.15 -14.63 42.39
CA ARG A 486 9.59 -15.67 41.46
C ARG A 486 8.44 -16.19 40.60
N LEU A 487 7.27 -16.43 41.19
CA LEU A 487 6.07 -16.85 40.45
C LEU A 487 5.65 -15.85 39.36
N ALA A 488 5.67 -14.54 39.68
CA ALA A 488 5.35 -13.49 38.72
C ALA A 488 6.42 -13.30 37.64
N LEU A 489 7.70 -13.48 37.98
CA LEU A 489 8.79 -13.41 37.00
C LEU A 489 8.78 -14.61 36.03
N LEU A 490 8.36 -15.79 36.48
CA LEU A 490 8.28 -16.98 35.61
C LEU A 490 7.30 -16.79 34.45
N SER A 491 6.17 -16.11 34.67
CA SER A 491 5.22 -15.83 33.58
C SER A 491 5.80 -14.89 32.53
N VAL A 492 6.61 -13.91 32.95
CA VAL A 492 7.34 -13.00 32.05
C VAL A 492 8.34 -13.76 31.18
N CYS A 493 9.03 -14.74 31.75
CA CYS A 493 10.11 -15.43 31.04
C CYS A 493 9.63 -16.39 29.95
N SER A 494 8.36 -16.81 29.97
CA SER A 494 7.82 -17.78 29.01
C SER A 494 7.96 -17.31 27.55
N GLY A 495 7.75 -16.03 27.26
CA GLY A 495 7.82 -15.48 25.91
C GLY A 495 9.21 -15.06 25.42
N LEU A 496 10.26 -15.25 26.23
CA LEU A 496 11.60 -14.70 26.00
C LEU A 496 12.61 -15.78 25.60
N ILE A 497 13.50 -15.44 24.68
CA ILE A 497 14.53 -16.36 24.16
C ILE A 497 15.90 -15.87 24.62
N ASP A 498 16.45 -16.51 25.65
CA ASP A 498 17.79 -16.22 26.19
C ASP A 498 18.40 -17.47 26.87
N PRO A 499 19.69 -17.79 26.67
CA PRO A 499 20.33 -18.96 27.28
C PRO A 499 20.28 -18.99 28.81
N GLY A 500 20.39 -17.85 29.48
CA GLY A 500 20.30 -17.74 30.93
C GLY A 500 18.89 -18.00 31.43
N LEU A 501 17.88 -17.51 30.72
CA LEU A 501 16.46 -17.80 31.01
C LEU A 501 16.12 -19.27 30.81
N ARG A 502 16.65 -19.93 29.77
CA ARG A 502 16.48 -21.40 29.59
C ARG A 502 16.98 -22.16 30.81
N ALA A 503 18.18 -21.83 31.29
CA ALA A 503 18.74 -22.47 32.47
C ALA A 503 17.89 -22.19 33.73
N ALA A 504 17.37 -20.98 33.87
CA ALA A 504 16.51 -20.60 34.99
C ALA A 504 15.14 -21.33 34.94
N LEU A 505 14.52 -21.45 33.78
CA LEU A 505 13.28 -22.20 33.58
C LEU A 505 13.45 -23.68 33.89
N ARG A 506 14.54 -24.30 33.42
CA ARG A 506 14.91 -25.69 33.77
C ARG A 506 15.12 -25.87 35.27
N ALA A 507 15.79 -24.93 35.93
CA ALA A 507 15.94 -25.00 37.39
C ALA A 507 14.59 -24.91 38.11
N ALA A 508 13.69 -24.04 37.63
CA ALA A 508 12.38 -23.84 38.24
C ALA A 508 11.50 -25.10 38.22
N THR A 509 11.57 -25.94 37.18
CA THR A 509 10.78 -27.20 37.12
C THR A 509 11.18 -28.21 38.19
N THR A 510 12.39 -28.09 38.74
CA THR A 510 12.95 -28.97 39.77
C THR A 510 13.11 -28.31 41.15
N ASP A 511 12.56 -27.11 41.34
CA ASP A 511 12.68 -26.34 42.58
C ASP A 511 12.12 -27.09 43.82
N ALA A 512 12.58 -26.77 45.04
CA ALA A 512 12.06 -27.39 46.24
C ALA A 512 10.61 -26.96 46.57
N ASP A 513 10.21 -25.72 46.23
CA ASP A 513 8.84 -25.23 46.42
C ASP A 513 7.91 -25.74 45.31
N ALA A 514 6.84 -26.45 45.69
CA ALA A 514 5.88 -27.04 44.77
C ALA A 514 5.17 -26.01 43.88
N ARG A 515 4.96 -24.77 44.38
CA ARG A 515 4.31 -23.70 43.61
C ARG A 515 5.23 -23.20 42.51
N ILE A 516 6.54 -23.10 42.80
CA ILE A 516 7.56 -22.67 41.83
C ILE A 516 7.76 -23.75 40.77
N ARG A 517 7.81 -25.03 41.16
CA ARG A 517 7.79 -26.15 40.20
C ARG A 517 6.61 -26.08 39.25
N ALA A 518 5.40 -25.95 39.80
CA ALA A 518 4.19 -25.87 39.01
C ALA A 518 4.19 -24.65 38.06
N ALA A 519 4.66 -23.49 38.52
CA ALA A 519 4.79 -22.31 37.68
C ALA A 519 5.89 -22.44 36.61
N GLY A 520 7.02 -23.07 36.95
CA GLY A 520 8.11 -23.36 36.02
C GLY A 520 7.65 -24.29 34.89
N ILE A 521 6.90 -25.35 35.22
CA ILE A 521 6.30 -26.26 34.22
C ILE A 521 5.35 -25.50 33.30
N ARG A 522 4.47 -24.64 33.84
CA ARG A 522 3.56 -23.83 33.02
C ARG A 522 4.32 -22.87 32.10
N ALA A 523 5.30 -22.14 32.64
CA ALA A 523 6.12 -21.22 31.87
C ALA A 523 6.89 -21.93 30.74
N LEU A 524 7.38 -23.15 31.00
CA LEU A 524 8.02 -23.99 29.99
C LEU A 524 7.01 -24.45 28.92
N CYS A 525 5.79 -24.85 29.32
CA CYS A 525 4.72 -25.18 28.37
C CYS A 525 4.24 -23.97 27.54
N ASP A 526 4.39 -22.75 28.05
CA ASP A 526 4.02 -21.51 27.34
C ASP A 526 5.17 -20.93 26.50
N THR A 527 6.31 -21.63 26.43
CA THR A 527 7.50 -21.12 25.74
C THR A 527 7.33 -20.98 24.23
N THR A 528 8.06 -20.03 23.65
CA THR A 528 8.29 -19.89 22.20
C THR A 528 9.69 -20.35 21.78
N ASP A 529 10.54 -20.77 22.71
CA ASP A 529 11.91 -21.19 22.44
C ASP A 529 11.98 -22.66 22.02
N ALA A 530 12.36 -22.92 20.76
CA ALA A 530 12.54 -24.27 20.23
C ALA A 530 13.59 -25.09 20.97
N GLU A 531 14.59 -24.46 21.62
CA GLU A 531 15.61 -25.18 22.39
C GLU A 531 15.06 -25.82 23.68
N LEU A 532 13.89 -25.39 24.14
CA LEU A 532 13.19 -25.97 25.30
C LEU A 532 12.23 -27.10 24.90
N LEU A 533 12.04 -27.36 23.60
CA LEU A 533 11.15 -28.43 23.12
C LEU A 533 11.50 -29.82 23.68
N PRO A 534 12.77 -30.23 23.84
CA PRO A 534 13.11 -31.49 24.50
C PRO A 534 12.66 -31.54 25.96
N ASP A 535 12.76 -30.42 26.68
CA ASP A 535 12.32 -30.31 28.08
C ASP A 535 10.78 -30.41 28.17
N VAL A 536 10.04 -29.75 27.26
CA VAL A 536 8.57 -29.92 27.15
C VAL A 536 8.22 -31.38 26.85
N GLY A 537 8.93 -32.02 25.93
CA GLY A 537 8.72 -33.41 25.54
C GLY A 537 8.90 -34.38 26.72
N ALA A 538 9.92 -34.16 27.55
CA ALA A 538 10.13 -34.94 28.77
C ALA A 538 8.96 -34.79 29.75
N ILE A 539 8.43 -33.58 29.93
CA ILE A 539 7.24 -33.35 30.78
C ILE A 539 6.01 -34.07 30.21
N ALA A 540 5.83 -34.08 28.90
CA ALA A 540 4.72 -34.81 28.26
C ALA A 540 4.79 -36.33 28.50
N CYS A 541 6.01 -36.89 28.59
CA CYS A 541 6.24 -38.30 28.85
C CYS A 541 6.15 -38.67 30.34
N ASP A 542 6.80 -37.91 31.20
CA ASP A 542 7.19 -38.36 32.55
C ASP A 542 6.46 -37.63 33.70
N ALA A 543 5.72 -36.55 33.44
CA ALA A 543 5.10 -35.78 34.51
C ALA A 543 4.02 -36.60 35.26
N PRO A 544 4.04 -36.62 36.60
CA PRO A 544 3.09 -37.42 37.38
C PRO A 544 1.67 -36.83 37.35
N GLU A 545 1.53 -35.50 37.25
CA GLU A 545 0.23 -34.86 37.13
C GLU A 545 -0.26 -34.81 35.68
N GLU A 546 -1.42 -35.45 35.44
CA GLU A 546 -2.06 -35.48 34.11
C GLU A 546 -2.33 -34.09 33.53
N ALA A 547 -2.60 -33.09 34.37
CA ALA A 547 -2.79 -31.71 33.92
C ALA A 547 -1.53 -31.13 33.24
N PHE A 548 -0.34 -31.44 33.77
CA PHE A 548 0.92 -30.99 33.19
C PHE A 548 1.28 -31.78 31.94
N ARG A 549 1.00 -33.09 31.91
CA ARG A 549 1.14 -33.90 30.69
C ARG A 549 0.32 -33.33 29.55
N THR A 550 -0.96 -33.02 29.79
CA THR A 550 -1.83 -32.43 28.77
C THR A 550 -1.35 -31.05 28.29
N LEU A 551 -0.87 -30.19 29.21
CA LEU A 551 -0.28 -28.90 28.86
C LEU A 551 0.99 -29.05 28.01
N ALA A 552 1.88 -29.98 28.38
CA ALA A 552 3.12 -30.24 27.66
C ALA A 552 2.89 -30.86 26.28
N VAL A 553 1.91 -31.77 26.14
CA VAL A 553 1.49 -32.29 24.83
C VAL A 553 1.00 -31.13 23.95
N ARG A 554 0.13 -30.26 24.47
CA ARG A 554 -0.36 -29.08 23.72
C ARG A 554 0.77 -28.14 23.31
N ALA A 555 1.76 -27.94 24.18
CA ALA A 555 2.93 -27.14 23.90
C ALA A 555 3.81 -27.76 22.80
N CYS A 556 4.02 -29.08 22.81
CA CYS A 556 4.70 -29.80 21.74
C CYS A 556 3.97 -29.65 20.41
N VAL A 557 2.63 -29.76 20.41
CA VAL A 557 1.80 -29.51 19.21
C VAL A 557 2.01 -28.09 18.70
N ARG A 558 1.85 -27.07 19.56
CA ARG A 558 2.02 -25.66 19.19
C ARG A 558 3.40 -25.40 18.56
N LEU A 559 4.48 -25.78 19.24
CA LEU A 559 5.85 -25.51 18.81
C LEU A 559 6.23 -26.26 17.53
N THR A 560 5.63 -27.42 17.26
CA THR A 560 5.94 -28.19 16.06
C THR A 560 5.04 -27.87 14.87
N THR A 561 3.83 -27.35 15.07
CA THR A 561 2.86 -27.21 13.96
C THR A 561 2.26 -25.81 13.78
N GLN A 562 2.26 -24.96 14.80
CA GLN A 562 1.55 -23.68 14.78
C GLN A 562 2.51 -22.48 14.88
N GLU A 563 3.68 -22.67 15.47
CA GLU A 563 4.63 -21.59 15.73
C GLU A 563 5.51 -21.30 14.51
N GLU A 564 5.27 -20.18 13.83
CA GLU A 564 5.96 -19.83 12.59
C GLU A 564 7.46 -19.58 12.77
N THR A 565 7.86 -19.14 13.96
CA THR A 565 9.25 -18.86 14.32
C THR A 565 10.09 -20.13 14.46
N VAL A 566 9.46 -21.28 14.70
CA VAL A 566 10.13 -22.57 14.88
C VAL A 566 10.24 -23.30 13.54
N LYS A 567 11.47 -23.52 13.06
CA LYS A 567 11.75 -24.22 11.80
C LYS A 567 12.30 -25.63 12.08
N LEU A 568 11.41 -26.62 12.03
CA LEU A 568 11.76 -28.04 12.18
C LEU A 568 11.45 -28.80 10.89
N SER A 569 12.34 -29.72 10.49
CA SER A 569 12.06 -30.69 9.43
C SER A 569 10.95 -31.65 9.85
N ASN A 570 10.23 -32.25 8.88
CA ASN A 570 9.19 -33.24 9.18
C ASN A 570 9.72 -34.39 10.05
N VAL A 571 10.95 -34.87 9.78
CA VAL A 571 11.62 -35.89 10.59
C VAL A 571 11.77 -35.47 12.05
N GLN A 572 12.20 -34.22 12.30
CA GLN A 572 12.31 -33.68 13.66
C GLN A 572 10.94 -33.53 14.33
N ARG A 573 9.92 -33.07 13.59
CA ARG A 573 8.55 -32.95 14.10
C ARG A 573 7.98 -34.31 14.52
N VAL A 574 8.18 -35.35 13.70
CA VAL A 574 7.79 -36.74 14.04
C VAL A 574 8.55 -37.26 15.26
N ALA A 575 9.85 -36.97 15.36
CA ALA A 575 10.69 -37.45 16.46
C ALA A 575 10.21 -36.97 17.84
N VAL A 576 9.55 -35.80 17.91
CA VAL A 576 8.97 -35.27 19.16
C VAL A 576 7.80 -36.13 19.65
N PHE A 577 6.92 -36.57 18.75
CA PHE A 577 5.70 -37.30 19.12
C PHE A 577 5.92 -38.80 19.36
N LYS A 578 6.96 -39.39 18.76
CA LYS A 578 7.29 -40.80 18.91
C LYS A 578 7.41 -41.27 20.38
N PRO A 579 8.20 -40.64 21.27
CA PRO A 579 8.27 -41.04 22.67
C PRO A 579 6.96 -40.77 23.44
N ILE A 580 6.23 -39.70 23.10
CA ILE A 580 4.96 -39.36 23.75
C ILE A 580 3.94 -40.48 23.54
N LEU A 581 3.83 -41.01 22.31
CA LEU A 581 2.93 -42.12 21.95
C LEU A 581 3.32 -43.47 22.58
N GLN A 582 4.55 -43.62 23.07
CA GLN A 582 4.98 -44.82 23.80
C GLN A 582 4.54 -44.81 25.28
N THR A 583 4.01 -43.69 25.76
CA THR A 583 3.46 -43.56 27.12
C THR A 583 1.95 -43.82 27.15
N GLN A 584 1.38 -44.03 28.34
CA GLN A 584 -0.06 -44.19 28.49
C GLN A 584 -0.78 -42.84 28.38
N LEU A 585 -1.40 -42.56 27.23
CA LEU A 585 -2.11 -41.30 26.95
C LEU A 585 -3.61 -41.42 27.18
N GLN A 586 -4.21 -40.36 27.72
CA GLN A 586 -5.66 -40.18 27.78
C GLN A 586 -6.24 -39.86 26.38
N PRO A 587 -7.54 -40.11 26.14
CA PRO A 587 -8.16 -39.81 24.85
C PRO A 587 -7.95 -38.38 24.37
N GLU A 588 -8.03 -37.38 25.26
CA GLU A 588 -7.77 -35.97 24.90
C GLU A 588 -6.34 -35.74 24.40
N GLN A 589 -5.34 -36.33 25.07
CA GLN A 589 -3.93 -36.21 24.69
C GLN A 589 -3.65 -36.91 23.35
N LYS A 590 -4.26 -38.09 23.13
CA LYS A 590 -4.18 -38.81 21.84
C LYS A 590 -4.71 -37.94 20.69
N ARG A 591 -5.86 -37.29 20.87
CA ARG A 591 -6.42 -36.38 19.85
C ARG A 591 -5.48 -35.24 19.51
N LEU A 592 -4.86 -34.61 20.52
CA LEU A 592 -3.87 -33.55 20.32
C LEU A 592 -2.69 -34.05 19.49
N VAL A 593 -2.10 -35.20 19.83
CA VAL A 593 -0.98 -35.76 19.06
C VAL A 593 -1.40 -36.12 17.63
N LEU A 594 -2.56 -36.75 17.43
CA LEU A 594 -3.06 -37.12 16.10
C LEU A 594 -3.30 -35.89 15.22
N SER A 595 -3.90 -34.83 15.77
CA SER A 595 -4.07 -33.56 15.05
C SER A 595 -2.73 -32.92 14.65
N ALA A 596 -1.68 -33.08 15.46
CA ALA A 596 -0.36 -32.58 15.12
C ALA A 596 0.30 -33.41 14.01
N LEU A 597 0.21 -34.75 14.09
CA LEU A 597 0.71 -35.66 13.06
C LEU A 597 0.04 -35.40 11.71
N ALA A 598 -1.24 -35.04 11.70
CA ALA A 598 -1.99 -34.69 10.49
C ALA A 598 -1.38 -33.52 9.68
N GLU A 599 -0.60 -32.65 10.34
CA GLU A 599 0.09 -31.51 9.70
C GLU A 599 1.52 -31.84 9.24
N ILE A 600 1.93 -33.11 9.32
CA ILE A 600 3.28 -33.58 9.00
C ILE A 600 3.21 -34.58 7.84
N PRO A 601 3.44 -34.14 6.58
CA PRO A 601 3.43 -35.03 5.43
C PRO A 601 4.71 -35.88 5.39
N ASP A 602 4.73 -36.95 6.18
CA ASP A 602 5.86 -37.87 6.32
C ASP A 602 5.36 -39.32 6.54
N PRO A 603 5.93 -40.33 5.84
CA PRO A 603 5.55 -41.73 6.05
C PRO A 603 5.71 -42.22 7.50
N ALA A 604 6.68 -41.68 8.24
CA ALA A 604 6.86 -42.02 9.65
C ALA A 604 5.72 -41.46 10.53
N ALA A 605 5.14 -40.30 10.17
CA ALA A 605 3.93 -39.80 10.84
C ALA A 605 2.75 -40.74 10.61
N LEU A 606 2.58 -41.22 9.37
CA LEU A 606 1.58 -42.22 8.98
C LEU A 606 1.71 -43.52 9.78
N ALA A 607 2.94 -44.02 9.93
CA ALA A 607 3.21 -45.22 10.74
C ALA A 607 2.87 -45.03 12.22
N LEU A 608 2.97 -43.81 12.77
CA LEU A 608 2.57 -43.50 14.15
C LEU A 608 1.04 -43.41 14.31
N VAL A 609 0.30 -43.09 13.26
CA VAL A 609 -1.17 -43.05 13.25
C VAL A 609 -1.79 -44.45 13.14
N ASP A 610 -1.14 -45.39 12.43
CA ASP A 610 -1.66 -46.73 12.13
C ASP A 610 -2.25 -47.50 13.34
N PRO A 611 -1.61 -47.51 14.53
CA PRO A 611 -2.17 -48.21 15.70
C PRO A 611 -3.51 -47.64 16.21
N PHE A 612 -3.80 -46.37 15.94
CA PHE A 612 -4.98 -45.67 16.44
C PHE A 612 -6.19 -45.79 15.51
N LEU A 613 -6.03 -46.33 14.30
CA LEU A 613 -7.12 -46.59 13.35
C LEU A 613 -8.15 -47.62 13.86
N LYS A 614 -7.83 -48.33 14.95
CA LYS A 614 -8.71 -49.31 15.61
C LYS A 614 -9.01 -48.95 17.06
N ASP A 615 -8.63 -47.75 17.51
CA ASP A 615 -8.90 -47.28 18.87
C ASP A 615 -10.20 -46.49 18.89
N ASP A 616 -11.29 -47.12 19.36
CA ASP A 616 -12.64 -46.54 19.40
C ASP A 616 -12.71 -45.15 20.08
N SER A 617 -11.76 -44.82 20.97
CA SER A 617 -11.75 -43.54 21.69
C SER A 617 -11.29 -42.35 20.85
N VAL A 618 -10.53 -42.59 19.77
CA VAL A 618 -9.89 -41.58 18.91
C VAL A 618 -9.85 -41.97 17.42
N GLN A 619 -10.67 -42.94 17.01
CA GLN A 619 -10.66 -43.48 15.66
C GLN A 619 -10.94 -42.40 14.60
N ALA A 620 -11.87 -41.49 14.87
CA ALA A 620 -12.23 -40.42 13.94
C ALA A 620 -11.06 -39.46 13.67
N GLU A 621 -10.31 -39.09 14.71
CA GLU A 621 -9.12 -38.26 14.59
C GLU A 621 -7.96 -39.01 13.91
N ALA A 622 -7.85 -40.32 14.13
CA ALA A 622 -6.86 -41.16 13.46
C ALA A 622 -7.17 -41.32 11.96
N ASP A 623 -8.44 -41.54 11.59
CA ASP A 623 -8.89 -41.58 10.20
C ASP A 623 -8.59 -40.25 9.49
N GLU A 624 -8.91 -39.12 10.13
CA GLU A 624 -8.66 -37.79 9.56
C GLU A 624 -7.16 -37.52 9.37
N ALA A 625 -6.34 -37.84 10.38
CA ALA A 625 -4.89 -37.71 10.29
C ALA A 625 -4.32 -38.58 9.15
N ALA A 626 -4.72 -39.85 9.08
CA ALA A 626 -4.29 -40.77 8.03
C ALA A 626 -4.64 -40.28 6.63
N ILE A 627 -5.89 -39.83 6.41
CA ILE A 627 -6.36 -39.30 5.12
C ILE A 627 -5.54 -38.07 4.72
N LYS A 628 -5.34 -37.13 5.67
CA LYS A 628 -4.64 -35.88 5.40
C LYS A 628 -3.16 -36.10 5.08
N ILE A 629 -2.47 -36.92 5.88
CA ILE A 629 -1.05 -37.23 5.63
C ILE A 629 -0.91 -37.95 4.29
N ALA A 630 -1.72 -39.00 4.04
CA ALA A 630 -1.66 -39.79 2.81
C ALA A 630 -1.89 -38.95 1.55
N GLY A 631 -2.85 -38.02 1.59
CA GLY A 631 -3.12 -37.11 0.46
C GLY A 631 -2.04 -36.05 0.22
N ALA A 632 -1.15 -35.83 1.19
CA ALA A 632 -0.06 -34.85 1.10
C ALA A 632 1.33 -35.49 0.88
N LEU A 633 1.42 -36.82 0.81
CA LEU A 633 2.68 -37.51 0.52
C LEU A 633 3.12 -37.34 -0.94
N LEU A 634 4.42 -37.46 -1.16
CA LEU A 634 5.01 -37.40 -2.51
C LEU A 634 4.65 -38.65 -3.33
N PRO A 635 4.62 -38.57 -4.68
CA PRO A 635 4.30 -39.69 -5.56
C PRO A 635 5.15 -40.95 -5.34
N ALA A 636 6.43 -40.79 -4.99
CA ALA A 636 7.32 -41.91 -4.68
C ALA A 636 6.87 -42.73 -3.46
N GLN A 637 5.96 -42.19 -2.63
CA GLN A 637 5.43 -42.79 -1.41
C GLN A 637 3.95 -43.17 -1.57
N SER A 638 3.38 -43.08 -2.78
CA SER A 638 1.96 -43.34 -3.05
C SER A 638 1.51 -44.75 -2.68
N GLN A 639 2.40 -45.75 -2.70
CA GLN A 639 2.05 -47.10 -2.27
C GLN A 639 1.71 -47.15 -0.76
N VAL A 640 2.54 -46.53 0.08
CA VAL A 640 2.32 -46.45 1.53
C VAL A 640 1.04 -45.64 1.83
N ALA A 641 0.83 -44.54 1.10
CA ALA A 641 -0.39 -43.74 1.19
C ALA A 641 -1.65 -44.56 0.83
N ALA A 642 -1.62 -45.30 -0.28
CA ALA A 642 -2.73 -46.11 -0.75
C ALA A 642 -3.04 -47.28 0.21
N GLU A 643 -2.01 -47.96 0.73
CA GLU A 643 -2.19 -49.02 1.73
C GLU A 643 -2.87 -48.50 2.99
N CYS A 644 -2.48 -47.33 3.49
CA CYS A 644 -3.13 -46.73 4.65
C CYS A 644 -4.58 -46.34 4.36
N LEU A 645 -4.86 -45.68 3.22
CA LEU A 645 -6.22 -45.29 2.84
C LEU A 645 -7.15 -46.50 2.68
N ARG A 646 -6.65 -47.63 2.16
CA ARG A 646 -7.42 -48.89 2.11
C ARG A 646 -7.76 -49.43 3.51
N LYS A 647 -6.84 -49.31 4.48
CA LYS A 647 -7.13 -49.66 5.88
C LYS A 647 -8.22 -48.76 6.46
N VAL A 648 -8.12 -47.44 6.24
CA VAL A 648 -9.15 -46.48 6.68
C VAL A 648 -10.50 -46.81 6.03
N LEU A 649 -10.55 -47.10 4.73
CA LEU A 649 -11.78 -47.49 4.04
C LEU A 649 -12.45 -48.74 4.65
N ALA A 650 -11.65 -49.75 5.01
CA ALA A 650 -12.13 -50.98 5.60
C ALA A 650 -12.67 -50.80 7.03
N GLY A 651 -12.11 -49.86 7.80
CA GLY A 651 -12.40 -49.65 9.21
C GLY A 651 -13.06 -48.32 9.58
N ALA A 652 -13.45 -47.48 8.61
CA ALA A 652 -13.78 -46.08 8.82
C ALA A 652 -14.78 -45.84 9.96
N SER A 653 -14.45 -44.88 10.83
CA SER A 653 -15.27 -44.43 11.96
C SER A 653 -16.65 -43.88 11.56
N SER A 654 -16.77 -43.35 10.34
CA SER A 654 -18.02 -42.81 9.81
C SER A 654 -18.10 -42.90 8.29
N GLU A 655 -19.32 -42.80 7.76
CA GLU A 655 -19.55 -42.74 6.31
C GLU A 655 -18.88 -41.52 5.66
N ALA A 656 -18.74 -40.41 6.40
CA ALA A 656 -18.02 -39.23 5.92
C ALA A 656 -16.52 -39.51 5.75
N MET A 657 -15.88 -40.19 6.71
CA MET A 657 -14.47 -40.60 6.61
C MET A 657 -14.26 -41.63 5.50
N ARG A 658 -15.19 -42.60 5.35
CA ARG A 658 -15.15 -43.57 4.25
C ARG A 658 -15.16 -42.88 2.88
N LYS A 659 -16.04 -41.89 2.67
CA LYS A 659 -16.09 -41.11 1.43
C LYS A 659 -14.81 -40.31 1.19
N ARG A 660 -14.27 -39.65 2.21
CA ARG A 660 -13.01 -38.88 2.11
C ARG A 660 -11.82 -39.79 1.78
N ALA A 661 -11.70 -40.94 2.45
CA ALA A 661 -10.65 -41.91 2.17
C ALA A 661 -10.77 -42.50 0.77
N GLY A 662 -12.00 -42.79 0.30
CA GLY A 662 -12.27 -43.25 -1.05
C GLY A 662 -11.86 -42.24 -2.11
N ALA A 663 -12.29 -40.99 -1.95
CA ALA A 663 -11.90 -39.91 -2.86
C ALA A 663 -10.38 -39.68 -2.89
N ALA A 664 -9.71 -39.72 -1.74
CA ALA A 664 -8.25 -39.59 -1.67
C ALA A 664 -7.53 -40.77 -2.35
N LEU A 665 -8.04 -42.00 -2.18
CA LEU A 665 -7.50 -43.18 -2.84
C LEU A 665 -7.71 -43.12 -4.36
N GLU A 666 -8.90 -42.76 -4.82
CA GLU A 666 -9.20 -42.55 -6.24
C GLU A 666 -8.28 -41.49 -6.85
N GLN A 667 -8.01 -40.38 -6.15
CA GLN A 667 -7.07 -39.36 -6.61
C GLN A 667 -5.65 -39.87 -6.74
N LEU A 668 -5.16 -40.65 -5.76
CA LEU A 668 -3.84 -41.25 -5.82
C LEU A 668 -3.72 -42.28 -6.95
N GLU A 669 -4.73 -43.13 -7.12
CA GLU A 669 -4.77 -44.13 -8.20
C GLU A 669 -4.89 -43.47 -9.58
N LEU A 670 -5.65 -42.37 -9.68
CA LEU A 670 -5.75 -41.57 -10.88
C LEU A 670 -4.43 -40.88 -11.21
N ALA A 671 -3.73 -40.31 -10.23
CA ALA A 671 -2.40 -39.72 -10.42
C ALA A 671 -1.37 -40.77 -10.88
N ALA A 672 -1.38 -41.96 -10.27
CA ALA A 672 -0.52 -43.09 -10.65
C ALA A 672 -0.80 -43.63 -12.06
N SER A 673 -1.97 -43.36 -12.63
CA SER A 673 -2.34 -43.80 -13.97
C SER A 673 -1.71 -42.97 -15.11
N PHE A 674 -1.01 -41.88 -14.80
CA PHE A 674 -0.37 -41.00 -15.79
C PHE A 674 1.15 -40.99 -15.69
N LEU A 675 1.80 -40.70 -16.81
CA LEU A 675 3.25 -40.51 -16.87
C LEU A 675 3.60 -39.15 -16.26
N THR A 676 4.49 -39.14 -15.25
CA THR A 676 4.84 -37.92 -14.50
C THR A 676 6.32 -37.59 -14.53
N ALA A 677 7.18 -38.54 -14.93
CA ALA A 677 8.60 -38.34 -15.12
C ALA A 677 8.90 -37.83 -16.54
N TRP A 678 9.01 -36.51 -16.71
CA TRP A 678 9.28 -35.89 -18.01
C TRP A 678 10.56 -35.05 -18.01
N GLN A 679 11.21 -35.00 -19.16
CA GLN A 679 12.18 -33.97 -19.49
C GLN A 679 11.63 -33.11 -20.63
N VAL A 680 11.93 -31.81 -20.62
CA VAL A 680 11.51 -30.88 -21.66
C VAL A 680 12.65 -30.07 -22.23
N ALA A 681 12.50 -29.67 -23.49
CA ALA A 681 13.42 -28.80 -24.22
C ALA A 681 12.63 -27.77 -25.04
N GLY A 682 13.11 -26.52 -25.07
CA GLY A 682 12.43 -25.40 -25.73
C GLY A 682 12.50 -24.14 -24.85
N PRO A 683 11.71 -23.10 -25.17
CA PRO A 683 10.82 -23.00 -26.33
C PRO A 683 11.61 -22.77 -27.64
N PHE A 684 11.17 -23.38 -28.73
CA PHE A 684 11.72 -23.23 -30.07
C PHE A 684 10.85 -22.29 -30.93
N ARG A 685 11.49 -21.45 -31.74
CA ARG A 685 10.86 -20.41 -32.57
C ARG A 685 11.57 -20.29 -33.92
N GLN A 686 10.87 -19.75 -34.90
CA GLN A 686 11.43 -19.29 -36.16
C GLN A 686 10.79 -17.95 -36.54
N GLU A 687 11.61 -16.98 -36.96
CA GLU A 687 11.14 -15.63 -37.28
C GLU A 687 10.07 -15.64 -38.38
N GLY A 688 8.98 -14.91 -38.16
CA GLY A 688 7.85 -14.80 -39.10
C GLY A 688 6.92 -16.03 -39.17
N LYS A 689 7.06 -17.01 -38.28
CA LYS A 689 6.23 -18.23 -38.24
C LYS A 689 5.40 -18.32 -36.96
N GLY A 690 4.09 -18.57 -37.12
CA GLY A 690 3.16 -18.78 -36.00
C GLY A 690 3.12 -20.23 -35.53
N CYS A 691 2.37 -20.52 -34.46
CA CYS A 691 2.35 -21.87 -33.86
C CYS A 691 1.97 -22.99 -34.84
N THR A 692 1.01 -22.71 -35.73
CA THR A 692 0.52 -23.66 -36.74
C THR A 692 1.58 -23.96 -37.78
N ASP A 693 2.41 -22.98 -38.13
CA ASP A 693 3.54 -23.15 -39.06
C ASP A 693 4.68 -23.94 -38.41
N LEU A 694 4.94 -23.70 -37.12
CA LEU A 694 6.03 -24.35 -36.37
C LEU A 694 5.80 -25.86 -36.18
N PHE A 695 4.56 -26.34 -36.33
CA PHE A 695 4.20 -27.75 -36.21
C PHE A 695 5.00 -28.66 -37.17
N ASP A 696 5.21 -28.23 -38.41
CA ASP A 696 5.92 -29.00 -39.44
C ASP A 696 7.41 -28.67 -39.58
N ILE A 697 7.89 -27.67 -38.85
CA ILE A 697 9.31 -27.31 -38.83
C ILE A 697 10.06 -28.25 -37.90
N SER A 698 11.06 -28.95 -38.43
CA SER A 698 11.87 -29.88 -37.64
C SER A 698 12.93 -29.13 -36.82
N PHE A 699 12.88 -29.31 -35.50
CA PHE A 699 13.87 -28.77 -34.56
C PHE A 699 14.82 -29.87 -34.06
N PRO A 700 15.94 -29.50 -33.41
CA PRO A 700 16.98 -30.47 -33.01
C PRO A 700 16.48 -31.73 -32.27
N PRO A 701 15.46 -31.70 -31.37
CA PRO A 701 15.01 -32.92 -30.68
C PRO A 701 14.42 -34.01 -31.59
N GLU A 702 14.01 -33.68 -32.83
CA GLU A 702 13.54 -34.63 -33.84
C GLU A 702 14.68 -35.31 -34.61
N GLN A 703 15.88 -34.72 -34.58
CA GLN A 703 17.00 -35.13 -35.42
C GLN A 703 17.87 -36.13 -34.67
N SER A 704 18.17 -37.27 -35.31
CA SER A 704 19.01 -38.31 -34.72
C SER A 704 20.47 -37.85 -34.68
N GLY A 705 21.10 -37.82 -33.50
CA GLY A 705 22.55 -37.60 -33.35
C GLY A 705 23.00 -36.16 -33.09
N THR A 706 22.10 -35.22 -32.78
CA THR A 706 22.48 -33.86 -32.36
C THR A 706 22.86 -33.79 -30.86
N PRO A 707 24.10 -33.42 -30.49
CA PRO A 707 24.56 -33.44 -29.09
C PRO A 707 24.11 -32.27 -28.20
N ASP A 708 23.45 -31.24 -28.75
CA ASP A 708 23.24 -29.95 -28.05
C ASP A 708 21.81 -29.66 -27.55
N VAL A 709 20.95 -30.68 -27.38
CA VAL A 709 19.61 -30.44 -26.81
C VAL A 709 19.68 -30.30 -25.28
N LYS A 710 19.38 -29.10 -24.78
CA LYS A 710 19.28 -28.82 -23.34
C LYS A 710 17.95 -29.32 -22.78
N TRP A 711 17.99 -30.51 -22.17
CA TRP A 711 16.86 -31.10 -21.45
C TRP A 711 16.83 -30.64 -19.99
N GLN A 712 15.65 -30.31 -19.49
CA GLN A 712 15.41 -30.03 -18.07
C GLN A 712 14.28 -30.90 -17.54
N SER A 713 14.35 -31.28 -16.26
CA SER A 713 13.28 -32.06 -15.63
C SER A 713 12.00 -31.23 -15.52
N LEU A 714 10.87 -31.83 -15.85
CA LEU A 714 9.55 -31.26 -15.65
C LEU A 714 8.82 -32.07 -14.57
N SER A 715 8.30 -31.37 -13.57
CA SER A 715 7.46 -31.96 -12.52
C SER A 715 5.99 -31.70 -12.82
N ALA A 716 5.13 -32.62 -12.39
CA ALA A 716 3.69 -32.44 -12.45
C ALA A 716 3.24 -31.15 -11.74
N GLY A 717 2.14 -30.57 -12.21
CA GLY A 717 1.48 -29.43 -11.58
C GLY A 717 1.02 -29.73 -10.16
N THR A 718 0.87 -28.67 -9.36
CA THR A 718 0.48 -28.76 -7.94
C THR A 718 -1.03 -28.73 -7.72
N ASP A 719 -1.86 -28.67 -8.78
CA ASP A 719 -3.34 -28.70 -8.64
C ASP A 719 -3.78 -30.15 -8.34
N PRO A 720 -4.35 -30.42 -7.15
CA PRO A 720 -4.81 -31.77 -6.78
C PRO A 720 -5.93 -32.32 -7.68
N ARG A 721 -6.61 -31.46 -8.44
CA ARG A 721 -7.65 -31.87 -9.40
C ARG A 721 -7.08 -32.27 -10.76
N ARG A 722 -5.82 -31.90 -11.05
CA ARG A 722 -5.10 -32.23 -12.29
C ARG A 722 -3.67 -32.70 -11.96
N PRO A 723 -3.47 -33.73 -11.12
CA PRO A 723 -2.14 -34.18 -10.69
C PRO A 723 -1.28 -34.77 -11.83
N TRP A 724 -1.87 -35.01 -13.00
CA TRP A 724 -1.19 -35.46 -14.23
C TRP A 724 -0.76 -34.32 -15.16
N LEU A 725 -1.04 -33.07 -14.79
CA LEU A 725 -0.79 -31.91 -15.62
C LEU A 725 0.72 -31.63 -15.75
N MET A 726 1.21 -31.54 -16.98
CA MET A 726 2.56 -31.08 -17.28
C MET A 726 2.49 -29.65 -17.84
N ASP A 727 2.92 -28.66 -17.05
CA ASP A 727 2.79 -27.24 -17.37
C ASP A 727 4.06 -26.70 -18.06
N LEU A 728 4.01 -26.62 -19.39
CA LEU A 728 5.10 -26.10 -20.22
C LEU A 728 5.20 -24.58 -20.14
N LEU A 729 4.08 -23.87 -19.96
CA LEU A 729 4.09 -22.41 -19.82
C LEU A 729 4.89 -21.98 -18.59
N LYS A 730 4.65 -22.61 -17.44
CA LYS A 730 5.37 -22.32 -16.21
C LYS A 730 6.85 -22.69 -16.30
N ALA A 731 7.17 -23.77 -17.00
CA ALA A 731 8.55 -24.26 -17.13
C ALA A 731 9.39 -23.47 -18.15
N LEU A 732 8.79 -23.06 -19.27
CA LEU A 732 9.50 -22.54 -20.45
C LEU A 732 9.10 -21.10 -20.80
N GLY A 733 7.85 -20.71 -20.52
CA GLY A 733 7.25 -19.46 -20.95
C GLY A 733 7.09 -19.33 -22.47
N GLY A 734 6.41 -18.27 -22.89
CA GLY A 734 6.29 -17.87 -24.29
C GLY A 734 4.99 -18.26 -24.98
N GLU A 735 4.67 -17.56 -26.06
CA GLU A 735 3.54 -17.80 -26.97
C GLU A 735 4.04 -17.98 -28.41
N GLN A 736 3.27 -18.54 -29.35
CA GLN A 736 3.73 -18.76 -30.73
C GLN A 736 5.08 -19.53 -30.81
N CYS A 737 5.16 -20.67 -30.11
CA CYS A 737 6.40 -21.46 -30.02
C CYS A 737 6.12 -22.96 -29.91
N VAL A 738 7.18 -23.78 -29.82
CA VAL A 738 7.10 -25.24 -29.66
C VAL A 738 8.02 -25.72 -28.55
N ALA A 739 7.63 -26.77 -27.84
CA ALA A 739 8.48 -27.49 -26.90
C ALA A 739 8.44 -28.98 -27.22
N TYR A 740 9.50 -29.66 -26.80
CA TYR A 740 9.59 -31.11 -26.83
C TYR A 740 9.58 -31.64 -25.42
N ALA A 741 8.85 -32.72 -25.20
CA ALA A 741 8.83 -33.45 -23.95
C ALA A 741 9.20 -34.90 -24.22
N GLN A 742 10.08 -35.49 -23.41
CA GLN A 742 10.46 -36.89 -23.53
C GLN A 742 10.39 -37.63 -22.20
N THR A 743 10.09 -38.92 -22.28
CA THR A 743 10.11 -39.86 -21.16
C THR A 743 10.46 -41.26 -21.68
N TRP A 744 10.81 -42.17 -20.76
CA TRP A 744 11.03 -43.57 -21.04
C TRP A 744 10.05 -44.41 -20.25
N VAL A 745 9.41 -45.37 -20.91
CA VAL A 745 8.44 -46.28 -20.31
C VAL A 745 8.92 -47.71 -20.44
N HIS A 746 9.10 -48.39 -19.32
CA HIS A 746 9.46 -49.79 -19.25
C HIS A 746 8.21 -50.66 -19.36
N SER A 747 8.25 -51.66 -20.24
CA SER A 747 7.30 -52.77 -20.25
C SER A 747 8.05 -54.10 -20.13
N ASP A 748 7.56 -55.01 -19.29
CA ASP A 748 8.21 -56.31 -19.05
C ASP A 748 8.11 -57.25 -20.26
N GLN A 749 7.16 -57.02 -21.16
CA GLN A 749 6.89 -57.84 -22.32
C GLN A 749 6.48 -56.99 -23.53
N GLN A 750 6.47 -57.58 -24.72
CA GLN A 750 5.89 -56.88 -25.86
C GLN A 750 4.36 -56.91 -25.75
N GLU A 751 3.73 -55.74 -25.67
CA GLU A 751 2.28 -55.63 -25.49
C GLU A 751 1.65 -54.53 -26.35
N ALA A 752 0.42 -54.77 -26.80
CA ALA A 752 -0.39 -53.77 -27.49
C ALA A 752 -1.06 -52.87 -26.45
N VAL A 753 -0.96 -51.55 -26.65
CA VAL A 753 -1.45 -50.54 -25.72
C VAL A 753 -2.21 -49.44 -26.46
N LEU A 754 -3.08 -48.76 -25.73
CA LEU A 754 -3.69 -47.51 -26.12
C LEU A 754 -2.95 -46.36 -25.42
N LEU A 755 -2.21 -45.55 -26.18
CA LEU A 755 -1.63 -44.31 -25.69
C LEU A 755 -2.69 -43.20 -25.77
N GLU A 756 -3.05 -42.68 -24.60
CA GLU A 756 -3.91 -41.50 -24.49
C GLU A 756 -3.04 -40.27 -24.25
N VAL A 757 -3.11 -39.29 -25.16
CA VAL A 757 -2.42 -38.00 -25.05
C VAL A 757 -3.45 -36.88 -24.96
N GLY A 758 -3.16 -35.89 -24.15
CA GLY A 758 -3.83 -34.59 -24.21
C GLY A 758 -2.79 -33.48 -24.32
N SER A 759 -3.07 -32.47 -25.14
CA SER A 759 -2.26 -31.27 -25.26
C SER A 759 -3.13 -30.02 -25.34
N ASP A 760 -2.64 -28.92 -24.79
CA ASP A 760 -3.01 -27.56 -25.19
C ASP A 760 -2.33 -27.30 -26.54
N ASP A 761 -3.12 -27.00 -27.56
CA ASP A 761 -2.79 -26.95 -28.98
C ASP A 761 -2.26 -28.28 -29.58
N GLY A 762 -1.50 -28.19 -30.67
CA GLY A 762 -1.10 -29.30 -31.51
C GLY A 762 -0.02 -30.17 -30.90
N VAL A 763 -0.05 -31.46 -31.23
CA VAL A 763 0.90 -32.47 -30.76
C VAL A 763 1.40 -33.38 -31.87
N LYS A 764 2.71 -33.69 -31.87
CA LYS A 764 3.29 -34.84 -32.58
C LYS A 764 3.88 -35.82 -31.57
N VAL A 765 3.74 -37.12 -31.85
CA VAL A 765 4.16 -38.19 -30.95
C VAL A 765 5.05 -39.17 -31.69
N TRP A 766 6.24 -39.42 -31.15
CA TRP A 766 7.14 -40.46 -31.58
C TRP A 766 7.29 -41.51 -30.49
N LEU A 767 7.21 -42.78 -30.88
CA LEU A 767 7.52 -43.92 -30.01
C LEU A 767 8.71 -44.67 -30.60
N ASN A 768 9.78 -44.81 -29.83
CA ASN A 768 11.03 -45.45 -30.26
C ASN A 768 11.61 -44.86 -31.57
N GLY A 769 11.41 -43.57 -31.79
CA GLY A 769 11.86 -42.84 -32.99
C GLY A 769 10.91 -42.88 -34.19
N GLU A 770 9.84 -43.68 -34.13
CA GLU A 770 8.80 -43.73 -35.17
C GLU A 770 7.68 -42.73 -34.88
N LEU A 771 7.32 -41.89 -35.84
CA LEU A 771 6.20 -40.95 -35.72
C LEU A 771 4.88 -41.73 -35.77
N ILE A 772 4.18 -41.82 -34.64
CA ILE A 772 2.93 -42.59 -34.52
C ILE A 772 1.68 -41.71 -34.49
N HIS A 773 1.82 -40.39 -34.26
CA HIS A 773 0.69 -39.46 -34.25
C HIS A 773 1.11 -38.03 -34.59
N ALA A 774 0.24 -37.31 -35.29
CA ALA A 774 0.39 -35.88 -35.58
C ALA A 774 -0.99 -35.23 -35.66
N ASN A 775 -1.24 -34.23 -34.82
CA ASN A 775 -2.47 -33.45 -34.81
C ASN A 775 -2.14 -31.96 -34.62
N ASN A 776 -2.27 -31.16 -35.69
CA ASN A 776 -2.06 -29.72 -35.65
C ASN A 776 -3.38 -29.03 -35.34
N ALA A 777 -3.62 -28.69 -34.07
CA ALA A 777 -4.86 -28.11 -33.59
C ALA A 777 -4.59 -26.92 -32.68
N VAL A 778 -5.57 -26.03 -32.53
CA VAL A 778 -5.58 -24.98 -31.49
C VAL A 778 -6.72 -25.31 -30.54
N ARG A 779 -6.41 -25.77 -29.33
CA ARG A 779 -7.39 -26.40 -28.41
C ARG A 779 -6.90 -26.39 -26.97
N GLY A 780 -7.80 -26.37 -26.00
CA GLY A 780 -7.44 -26.58 -24.59
C GLY A 780 -7.06 -28.02 -24.26
N LEU A 781 -6.29 -28.21 -23.19
CA LEU A 781 -5.90 -29.53 -22.70
C LEU A 781 -7.11 -30.37 -22.21
N GLN A 782 -7.35 -31.49 -22.89
CA GLN A 782 -8.26 -32.57 -22.46
C GLN A 782 -7.53 -33.93 -22.45
N PRO A 783 -7.46 -34.65 -21.31
CA PRO A 783 -6.82 -35.96 -21.25
C PRO A 783 -7.44 -36.98 -22.20
N GLY A 784 -6.61 -37.66 -23.00
CA GLY A 784 -7.07 -38.67 -23.97
C GLY A 784 -7.90 -38.09 -25.13
N SER A 785 -7.69 -36.80 -25.45
CA SER A 785 -8.23 -36.19 -26.67
C SER A 785 -7.61 -36.79 -27.94
N ASP A 786 -6.39 -37.33 -27.85
CA ASP A 786 -5.81 -38.21 -28.85
C ASP A 786 -5.65 -39.62 -28.28
N ARG A 787 -6.08 -40.61 -29.07
CA ARG A 787 -6.10 -42.03 -28.73
C ARG A 787 -5.35 -42.79 -29.82
N ILE A 788 -4.20 -43.34 -29.47
CA ILE A 788 -3.23 -43.87 -30.43
C ILE A 788 -2.96 -45.33 -30.07
N ASN A 789 -3.31 -46.25 -30.97
CA ASN A 789 -2.93 -47.66 -30.81
C ASN A 789 -1.43 -47.79 -31.06
N ALA A 790 -0.70 -48.35 -30.09
CA ALA A 790 0.74 -48.52 -30.15
C ALA A 790 1.15 -49.91 -29.63
N VAL A 791 2.38 -50.30 -29.92
CA VAL A 791 2.98 -51.54 -29.40
C VAL A 791 4.24 -51.16 -28.63
N LEU A 792 4.27 -51.47 -27.33
CA LEU A 792 5.49 -51.37 -26.53
C LEU A 792 6.35 -52.60 -26.77
N LYS A 793 7.66 -52.40 -26.95
CA LYS A 793 8.65 -53.48 -26.94
C LYS A 793 8.97 -53.85 -25.49
N ALA A 794 9.37 -55.10 -25.26
CA ALA A 794 9.94 -55.47 -23.97
C ALA A 794 11.19 -54.60 -23.66
N GLY A 795 11.31 -54.12 -22.43
CA GLY A 795 12.32 -53.16 -21.97
C GLY A 795 11.86 -51.70 -22.04
N TRP A 796 12.83 -50.78 -22.11
CA TRP A 796 12.57 -49.34 -22.14
C TRP A 796 12.17 -48.83 -23.54
N ASN A 797 11.05 -48.12 -23.60
CA ASN A 797 10.53 -47.48 -24.80
C ASN A 797 10.61 -45.96 -24.65
N ARG A 798 11.22 -45.26 -25.61
CA ARG A 798 11.32 -43.79 -25.58
C ARG A 798 10.06 -43.19 -26.18
N LEU A 799 9.39 -42.33 -25.44
CA LEU A 799 8.26 -41.53 -25.89
C LEU A 799 8.70 -40.06 -26.02
N LEU A 800 8.50 -39.46 -27.19
CA LEU A 800 8.82 -38.07 -27.48
C LEU A 800 7.55 -37.36 -27.97
N LEU A 801 7.25 -36.21 -27.39
CA LEU A 801 6.16 -35.33 -27.75
C LEU A 801 6.73 -34.01 -28.27
N LYS A 802 6.12 -33.46 -29.30
CA LYS A 802 6.26 -32.05 -29.72
C LYS A 802 4.93 -31.38 -29.45
N VAL A 803 4.90 -30.31 -28.66
CA VAL A 803 3.69 -29.57 -28.30
C VAL A 803 3.84 -28.13 -28.79
N THR A 804 2.92 -27.67 -29.65
CA THR A 804 2.88 -26.27 -30.10
C THR A 804 2.22 -25.39 -29.05
N GLN A 805 2.48 -24.08 -29.10
CA GLN A 805 1.81 -23.08 -28.28
C GLN A 805 1.35 -21.90 -29.14
N TYR A 806 0.05 -21.65 -29.16
CA TYR A 806 -0.60 -20.49 -29.75
C TYR A 806 -0.58 -19.32 -28.75
N ASN A 807 -1.40 -19.37 -27.69
CA ASN A 807 -1.46 -18.38 -26.62
C ASN A 807 -2.11 -18.96 -25.35
N GLN A 808 -2.03 -18.22 -24.24
CA GLN A 808 -2.61 -18.60 -22.93
C GLN A 808 -1.98 -19.88 -22.35
N GLY A 809 -2.77 -20.92 -22.09
CA GLY A 809 -2.31 -22.17 -21.48
C GLY A 809 -1.33 -22.90 -22.39
N TRP A 810 -0.38 -23.63 -21.79
CA TRP A 810 0.52 -24.52 -22.54
C TRP A 810 0.84 -25.74 -21.73
N GLU A 811 0.13 -26.82 -22.00
CA GLU A 811 0.05 -27.96 -21.09
C GLU A 811 -0.05 -29.28 -21.86
N PHE A 812 0.39 -30.39 -21.26
CA PHE A 812 0.13 -31.73 -21.80
C PHE A 812 -0.04 -32.78 -20.71
N CYS A 813 -0.51 -33.96 -21.09
CA CYS A 813 -0.46 -35.18 -20.28
C CYS A 813 -0.48 -36.42 -21.17
N ALA A 814 0.04 -37.54 -20.68
CA ALA A 814 -0.04 -38.80 -21.39
C ALA A 814 -0.15 -39.99 -20.42
N ARG A 815 -0.83 -41.06 -20.87
CA ARG A 815 -0.91 -42.34 -20.17
C ARG A 815 -1.08 -43.52 -21.13
N PHE A 816 -0.68 -44.69 -20.67
CA PHE A 816 -0.92 -45.95 -21.36
C PHE A 816 -2.09 -46.70 -20.74
N ARG A 817 -2.94 -47.27 -21.59
CA ARG A 817 -4.07 -48.14 -21.25
C ARG A 817 -3.98 -49.43 -22.04
N LYS A 818 -4.71 -50.46 -21.59
CA LYS A 818 -4.95 -51.64 -22.42
C LYS A 818 -5.81 -51.26 -23.63
N PRO A 819 -5.82 -52.06 -24.72
CA PRO A 819 -6.61 -51.76 -25.91
C PRO A 819 -8.12 -51.66 -25.67
N ASP A 820 -8.62 -52.29 -24.60
CA ASP A 820 -10.02 -52.20 -24.14
C ASP A 820 -10.33 -50.93 -23.31
N GLY A 821 -9.32 -50.06 -23.09
CA GLY A 821 -9.44 -48.83 -22.31
C GLY A 821 -9.28 -49.02 -20.80
N SER A 822 -9.04 -50.23 -20.30
CA SER A 822 -8.72 -50.46 -18.88
C SER A 822 -7.28 -50.01 -18.53
N PRO A 823 -6.95 -49.77 -17.24
CA PRO A 823 -5.59 -49.38 -16.85
C PRO A 823 -4.53 -50.40 -17.31
N ALA A 824 -3.41 -49.90 -17.85
CA ALA A 824 -2.24 -50.73 -18.11
C ALA A 824 -1.44 -50.85 -16.81
N GLU A 825 -1.28 -52.08 -16.31
CA GLU A 825 -0.56 -52.38 -15.08
C GLU A 825 0.88 -52.81 -15.39
N GLY A 826 1.81 -52.53 -14.48
CA GLY A 826 3.21 -52.98 -14.61
C GLY A 826 4.14 -52.04 -15.41
N LEU A 827 3.60 -50.98 -16.02
CA LEU A 827 4.42 -49.98 -16.71
C LEU A 827 5.09 -49.04 -15.71
N ARG A 828 6.35 -48.67 -15.98
CA ARG A 828 7.12 -47.70 -15.16
C ARG A 828 7.69 -46.61 -16.03
N ASP A 829 7.59 -45.35 -15.60
CA ASP A 829 8.19 -44.22 -16.30
C ASP A 829 9.42 -43.67 -15.60
N SER A 830 10.34 -43.12 -16.39
CA SER A 830 11.57 -42.51 -15.91
C SER A 830 12.06 -41.43 -16.87
N VAL A 831 12.75 -40.42 -16.31
CA VAL A 831 13.44 -39.37 -17.10
C VAL A 831 14.66 -39.88 -17.86
N GLN A 832 15.11 -41.11 -17.60
CA GLN A 832 16.17 -41.82 -18.33
C GLN A 832 16.03 -43.35 -18.14
N PRO A 833 16.51 -44.18 -19.08
CA PRO A 833 16.54 -45.63 -18.88
C PRO A 833 17.35 -45.97 -17.62
N VAL A 834 16.75 -46.75 -16.71
CA VAL A 834 17.45 -47.26 -15.52
C VAL A 834 17.89 -48.71 -15.81
N PRO A 835 19.11 -49.13 -15.42
CA PRO A 835 19.61 -50.48 -15.67
C PRO A 835 18.73 -51.61 -15.14
#